data_AF-A0A661ZZ82-F1
#
_entry.id   AF-A0A661ZZ82-F1
#
_cell.length_a   1.000
_cell.length_b   1.000
_cell.length_c   1.000
_cell.angle_alpha   90.00
_cell.angle_beta   90.00
_cell.angle_gamma   90.00
#
_symmetry.space_group_name_H-M   'P 1'
#
loop_
_entity.id
_entity.type
_entity.pdbx_description
1 polymer ?
#
loop_
_entity_poly.entity_id
_entity_poly.type
_entity_poly.pdbx_seq_one_letter_code
_entity_poly.pdbx_strand_id
1 'polypeptide(L)'
;MKRNIGILLLIVSMVIGISPNLFSQHKPRENRLTHHMSAEEKARFHTVGKDYVATNPPPGEVRNIAEFDKMEGVLVRYPFGISYEVIAAMSEETVVTTIVENQAEQDFVTAQYQSHSVNMDNANFLIAPSDSYWTRDYGPWYVAYGDAEIGIIDFIYNRPDREDDNAVPPAVANFLGIEWFGMDLISAGGNYMTDGLGNSSSSELVWDENPTLSQTEIDEMVDDYLGVNNYMVIPDPNNTYIDHIDCWGKFLDVNKVLIREVPESHAQYDEIEATAAFYEAQTTAWDDNYEVFRVWTPGNEPYTNSLILNNRVFVPITGSQWDDEAIEAYQEAMPGYDVVGLTGSWQSTDALHCRTKGIADRNTLFIKHMPLLAEQPELSGYEIEAEIIAYSGQSIDNNSVKVFYRVDGGAYEEIGMDFQGGKLYSAIIPGQVNGSQIDYYIEASDIGGNLGNHPFIGAPDPHGFFVGEQLFACINVDITEINTSASLNNTSNEEFVIANTGQIDLNYSISWNTSVSEDFIYDVENSPAQTAWESNTYDELGWTDMNITDEGEIANWKIDYTWDTDQYGYESVFLVESPAGTQATIATGVEGGTYSVSLDAFNGEEMQGDWKLWITDDYGDGGHQATDIAITISKSVELPDWLSAEPVSGTISSNNDNVIEVSCDATGLGIGLYEGIITVVSNDPDNPNIEIPVHFTVSAATGLETIHSKGIKVSNYPNPVHNVMNFNIILPKQEFVVLEIYNGNGQKMATLINETLTAGEHSIKWNSFDNPDLKSGVYFYKLTAGKDSFDGKIILMR
;
A
#
# COMPACT_ATOMS: atom_id res chain seq x y z
N MET A 1 10.56 3.17 -47.67
CA MET A 1 11.98 3.19 -48.08
C MET A 1 12.74 3.95 -47.01
N LYS A 2 13.52 3.21 -46.20
CA LYS A 2 14.52 3.61 -45.19
C LYS A 2 14.77 5.12 -44.97
N ARG A 3 14.66 5.57 -43.72
CA ARG A 3 15.85 6.01 -42.93
C ARG A 3 15.54 6.27 -41.45
N ASN A 4 16.18 5.43 -40.62
CA ASN A 4 16.52 5.65 -39.22
C ASN A 4 17.44 6.87 -39.04
N ILE A 5 17.29 7.54 -37.88
CA ILE A 5 18.28 8.05 -36.89
C ILE A 5 17.36 8.47 -35.72
N GLY A 6 17.35 7.92 -34.51
CA GLY A 6 18.40 7.31 -33.71
C GLY A 6 18.81 8.27 -32.59
N ILE A 7 18.01 8.36 -31.52
CA ILE A 7 18.48 8.84 -30.21
C ILE A 7 18.08 7.77 -29.19
N LEU A 8 19.09 7.34 -28.46
CA LEU A 8 19.16 6.21 -27.55
C LEU A 8 18.78 6.75 -26.16
N LEU A 9 17.58 6.44 -25.67
CA LEU A 9 17.27 6.56 -24.24
C LEU A 9 17.41 5.16 -23.65
N LEU A 10 18.43 5.02 -22.83
CA LEU A 10 18.80 3.79 -22.14
C LEU A 10 18.06 3.81 -20.81
N ILE A 11 16.77 3.49 -20.85
CA ILE A 11 16.02 3.14 -19.64
C ILE A 11 16.52 1.75 -19.26
N VAL A 12 17.27 1.66 -18.17
CA VAL A 12 17.53 0.38 -17.51
C VAL A 12 16.26 0.03 -16.73
N SER A 13 15.22 -0.35 -17.47
CA SER A 13 14.11 -1.08 -16.92
C SER A 13 14.58 -2.53 -16.87
N MET A 14 14.96 -2.96 -15.67
CA MET A 14 15.14 -4.38 -15.37
C MET A 14 13.74 -5.01 -15.30
N VAL A 15 13.01 -4.97 -16.42
CA VAL A 15 11.84 -5.80 -16.66
C VAL A 15 12.40 -7.21 -16.72
N ILE A 16 12.31 -7.91 -15.59
CA ILE A 16 12.24 -9.36 -15.62
C ILE A 16 11.03 -9.63 -16.51
N GLY A 17 11.29 -10.09 -17.73
CA GLY A 17 10.26 -10.43 -18.70
C GLY A 17 9.44 -11.61 -18.17
N ILE A 18 8.47 -11.31 -17.32
CA ILE A 18 7.33 -12.16 -17.03
C ILE A 18 6.58 -12.25 -18.36
N SER A 19 6.82 -13.35 -19.06
CA SER A 19 6.13 -13.63 -20.31
C SER A 19 4.63 -13.77 -20.01
N PRO A 20 3.71 -13.34 -20.89
CA PRO A 20 2.25 -13.59 -20.77
C PRO A 20 1.87 -15.09 -20.75
N ASN A 21 2.86 -15.98 -20.77
CA ASN A 21 2.72 -17.44 -20.75
C ASN A 21 2.68 -18.02 -19.32
N LEU A 22 2.61 -17.21 -18.26
CA LEU A 22 2.48 -17.73 -16.89
C LEU A 22 1.12 -18.37 -16.60
N PHE A 23 0.07 -18.02 -17.36
CA PHE A 23 -1.20 -18.74 -17.39
C PHE A 23 -1.21 -19.89 -18.42
N SER A 24 -0.12 -20.65 -18.51
CA SER A 24 -0.03 -21.82 -19.41
C SER A 24 -0.84 -22.99 -18.84
N GLN A 25 -1.95 -23.31 -19.50
CA GLN A 25 -2.79 -24.51 -19.34
C GLN A 25 -3.37 -24.67 -17.94
N HIS A 26 -4.67 -24.40 -17.81
CA HIS A 26 -5.48 -24.81 -16.68
C HIS A 26 -5.15 -26.26 -16.29
N LYS A 27 -4.69 -26.45 -15.05
CA LYS A 27 -4.44 -27.76 -14.45
C LYS A 27 -5.54 -28.00 -13.43
N PRO A 28 -6.42 -28.99 -13.64
CA PRO A 28 -7.46 -29.32 -12.66
C PRO A 28 -6.80 -29.52 -11.29
N ARG A 29 -7.21 -28.74 -10.29
CA ARG A 29 -6.66 -28.86 -8.92
C ARG A 29 -7.26 -30.10 -8.26
N GLU A 30 -6.44 -31.10 -7.93
CA GLU A 30 -6.92 -32.26 -7.17
C GLU A 30 -7.20 -31.88 -5.70
N ASN A 31 -8.43 -32.11 -5.25
CA ASN A 31 -8.82 -32.26 -3.84
C ASN A 31 -8.49 -31.10 -2.88
N ARG A 32 -9.17 -29.96 -3.04
CA ARG A 32 -9.39 -29.04 -1.91
C ARG A 32 -10.80 -29.22 -1.36
N LEU A 33 -10.95 -29.15 -0.04
CA LEU A 33 -12.22 -29.28 0.66
C LEU A 33 -12.76 -27.88 0.84
N THR A 34 -13.73 -27.45 0.02
CA THR A 34 -14.44 -26.19 0.27
C THR A 34 -14.95 -26.18 1.72
N HIS A 35 -14.71 -25.13 2.49
CA HIS A 35 -15.01 -25.09 3.93
C HIS A 35 -16.49 -25.21 4.13
N HIS A 36 -16.80 -25.92 5.21
CA HIS A 36 -18.13 -26.41 5.51
C HIS A 36 -18.70 -27.42 4.53
N MET A 37 -17.95 -27.94 3.55
CA MET A 37 -18.34 -29.16 2.84
C MET A 37 -17.73 -30.38 3.54
N SER A 38 -18.52 -31.02 4.39
CA SER A 38 -18.19 -32.31 4.99
C SER A 38 -17.87 -33.35 3.93
N ALA A 39 -17.12 -34.40 4.29
CA ALA A 39 -16.86 -35.51 3.37
C ALA A 39 -18.16 -36.18 2.86
N GLU A 40 -19.26 -36.07 3.63
CA GLU A 40 -20.58 -36.54 3.25
C GLU A 40 -21.24 -35.65 2.21
N GLU A 41 -21.19 -34.32 2.39
CA GLU A 41 -21.62 -33.33 1.40
C GLU A 41 -20.84 -33.49 0.09
N LYS A 42 -19.51 -33.61 0.16
CA LYS A 42 -18.66 -33.84 -1.03
C LYS A 42 -19.04 -35.10 -1.79
N ALA A 43 -19.37 -36.19 -1.09
CA ALA A 43 -19.85 -37.41 -1.73
C ALA A 43 -21.22 -37.23 -2.42
N ARG A 44 -21.98 -36.21 -2.01
CA ARG A 44 -23.28 -35.81 -2.56
C ARG A 44 -23.19 -34.64 -3.54
N PHE A 45 -22.01 -34.18 -3.97
CA PHE A 45 -21.90 -33.11 -4.96
C PHE A 45 -22.72 -33.37 -6.24
N HIS A 46 -22.90 -34.65 -6.62
CA HIS A 46 -23.79 -35.07 -7.71
C HIS A 46 -25.28 -34.72 -7.54
N THR A 47 -25.70 -34.18 -6.38
CA THR A 47 -27.07 -33.72 -6.11
C THR A 47 -27.23 -32.20 -6.30
N VAL A 48 -26.14 -31.45 -6.45
CA VAL A 48 -26.17 -30.02 -6.78
C VAL A 48 -26.95 -29.81 -8.08
N GLY A 49 -27.88 -28.86 -8.08
CA GLY A 49 -28.70 -28.51 -9.25
C GLY A 49 -29.79 -29.50 -9.65
N LYS A 50 -30.04 -30.57 -8.86
CA LYS A 50 -30.97 -31.66 -9.24
C LYS A 50 -32.41 -31.21 -9.54
N ASP A 51 -32.90 -30.20 -8.82
CA ASP A 51 -34.26 -29.66 -8.97
C ASP A 51 -34.23 -28.20 -9.49
N TYR A 52 -33.11 -27.78 -10.09
CA TYR A 52 -32.92 -26.45 -10.64
C TYR A 52 -33.76 -26.20 -11.90
N VAL A 53 -34.20 -24.95 -12.08
CA VAL A 53 -35.06 -24.54 -13.18
C VAL A 53 -34.31 -23.56 -14.07
N ALA A 54 -33.61 -24.08 -15.08
CA ALA A 54 -33.02 -23.27 -16.13
C ALA A 54 -34.11 -22.60 -16.98
N THR A 55 -33.88 -21.36 -17.40
CA THR A 55 -34.78 -20.60 -18.28
C THR A 55 -34.08 -20.26 -19.60
N ASN A 56 -34.69 -19.39 -20.41
CA ASN A 56 -33.94 -18.67 -21.44
C ASN A 56 -33.25 -17.45 -20.77
N PRO A 57 -32.19 -16.89 -21.36
CA PRO A 57 -31.59 -15.64 -20.90
C PRO A 57 -32.58 -14.46 -20.98
N PRO A 58 -32.30 -13.34 -20.28
CA PRO A 58 -33.08 -12.12 -20.40
C PRO A 58 -33.18 -11.65 -21.85
N PRO A 59 -34.33 -11.14 -22.31
CA PRO A 59 -34.47 -10.65 -23.68
C PRO A 59 -33.84 -9.27 -23.85
N GLY A 60 -33.19 -9.03 -25.00
CA GLY A 60 -32.66 -7.71 -25.37
C GLY A 60 -31.20 -7.52 -24.97
N GLU A 61 -30.75 -6.27 -24.89
CA GLU A 61 -29.43 -5.94 -24.34
C GLU A 61 -29.46 -6.17 -22.83
N VAL A 62 -28.39 -6.76 -22.28
CA VAL A 62 -28.25 -7.08 -20.86
C VAL A 62 -27.04 -6.33 -20.31
N ARG A 63 -27.13 -5.85 -19.08
CA ARG A 63 -26.03 -5.27 -18.31
C ARG A 63 -26.08 -5.82 -16.89
N ASN A 64 -25.02 -6.49 -16.45
CA ASN A 64 -24.87 -6.82 -15.04
C ASN A 64 -24.77 -5.54 -14.22
N ILE A 65 -25.47 -5.48 -13.10
CA ILE A 65 -25.39 -4.38 -12.14
C ILE A 65 -24.17 -4.63 -11.24
N ALA A 66 -23.25 -3.67 -11.21
CA ALA A 66 -22.04 -3.70 -10.39
C ALA A 66 -22.37 -3.42 -8.92
N GLU A 67 -21.47 -3.77 -8.00
CA GLU A 67 -21.69 -3.51 -6.58
C GLU A 67 -21.66 -2.02 -6.22
N PHE A 68 -20.87 -1.23 -6.97
CA PHE A 68 -20.80 0.23 -6.86
C PHE A 68 -21.91 0.96 -7.63
N ASP A 69 -22.85 0.25 -8.26
CA ASP A 69 -24.09 0.86 -8.71
C ASP A 69 -25.01 1.19 -7.52
N LYS A 70 -26.04 1.99 -7.79
CA LYS A 70 -27.03 2.35 -6.77
C LYS A 70 -27.82 1.13 -6.28
N MET A 71 -27.90 0.97 -4.95
CA MET A 71 -28.62 -0.10 -4.26
C MET A 71 -29.80 0.47 -3.47
N GLU A 72 -31.01 -0.12 -3.64
CA GLU A 72 -32.19 0.22 -2.83
C GLU A 72 -32.20 -0.48 -1.46
N GLY A 73 -31.33 -1.47 -1.27
CA GLY A 73 -31.22 -2.19 -0.02
C GLY A 73 -30.05 -3.17 0.05
N VAL A 74 -30.01 -3.93 1.13
CA VAL A 74 -29.09 -5.04 1.36
C VAL A 74 -29.84 -6.23 1.93
N LEU A 75 -29.53 -7.42 1.44
CA LEU A 75 -30.08 -8.70 1.88
C LEU A 75 -29.15 -9.33 2.92
N VAL A 76 -29.73 -9.74 4.05
CA VAL A 76 -29.08 -10.48 5.13
C VAL A 76 -30.00 -11.63 5.57
N ARG A 77 -29.49 -12.62 6.30
CA ARG A 77 -30.29 -13.78 6.72
C ARG A 77 -30.16 -14.07 8.21
N TYR A 78 -31.29 -14.40 8.85
CA TYR A 78 -31.36 -14.91 10.21
C TYR A 78 -31.47 -16.46 10.21
N PRO A 79 -30.80 -17.20 11.13
CA PRO A 79 -29.85 -16.74 12.14
C PRO A 79 -28.64 -16.00 11.57
N PHE A 80 -28.24 -14.91 12.22
CA PHE A 80 -27.23 -13.99 11.69
C PHE A 80 -25.82 -14.55 11.75
N GLY A 81 -25.07 -14.36 10.66
CA GLY A 81 -23.61 -14.45 10.63
C GLY A 81 -22.91 -13.09 10.86
N ILE A 82 -23.67 -12.02 11.06
CA ILE A 82 -23.17 -10.65 11.30
C ILE A 82 -23.77 -10.10 12.59
N SER A 83 -23.11 -9.10 13.19
CA SER A 83 -23.59 -8.50 14.42
C SER A 83 -24.76 -7.54 14.17
N TYR A 84 -25.49 -7.18 15.24
CA TYR A 84 -26.54 -6.17 15.13
C TYR A 84 -25.98 -4.77 14.86
N GLU A 85 -24.75 -4.49 15.29
CA GLU A 85 -24.04 -3.24 15.01
C GLU A 85 -23.80 -3.06 13.52
N VAL A 86 -23.39 -4.13 12.82
CA VAL A 86 -23.23 -4.14 11.35
C VAL A 86 -24.59 -3.86 10.67
N ILE A 87 -25.65 -4.52 11.13
CA ILE A 87 -27.00 -4.33 10.60
C ILE A 87 -27.50 -2.90 10.85
N ALA A 88 -27.25 -2.36 12.04
CA ALA A 88 -27.63 -1.00 12.39
C ALA A 88 -26.93 0.01 11.49
N ALA A 89 -25.62 -0.14 11.27
CA ALA A 89 -24.82 0.72 10.40
C ALA A 89 -25.36 0.74 8.95
N MET A 90 -25.67 -0.43 8.37
CA MET A 90 -26.28 -0.50 7.03
C MET A 90 -27.67 0.15 6.99
N SER A 91 -28.46 0.00 8.04
CA SER A 91 -29.83 0.53 8.12
C SER A 91 -29.92 2.06 8.23
N GLU A 92 -28.79 2.75 8.46
CA GLU A 92 -28.76 4.22 8.53
C GLU A 92 -29.19 4.85 7.21
N GLU A 93 -28.79 4.28 6.08
CA GLU A 93 -28.98 4.87 4.76
C GLU A 93 -29.72 3.98 3.74
N THR A 94 -29.72 2.66 3.94
CA THR A 94 -30.42 1.73 3.03
C THR A 94 -31.36 0.79 3.76
N VAL A 95 -32.30 0.19 3.01
CA VAL A 95 -33.20 -0.82 3.55
C VAL A 95 -32.45 -2.15 3.77
N VAL A 96 -32.45 -2.64 5.00
CA VAL A 96 -32.00 -4.00 5.31
C VAL A 96 -33.19 -4.95 5.18
N THR A 97 -33.13 -5.84 4.20
CA THR A 97 -34.11 -6.93 4.03
C THR A 97 -33.56 -8.21 4.67
N THR A 98 -34.22 -8.68 5.71
CA THR A 98 -33.82 -9.88 6.46
C THR A 98 -34.63 -11.09 6.05
N ILE A 99 -33.95 -12.15 5.59
CA ILE A 99 -34.55 -13.46 5.39
C ILE A 99 -34.78 -14.12 6.74
N VAL A 100 -36.01 -14.61 6.96
CA VAL A 100 -36.44 -15.36 8.15
C VAL A 100 -37.30 -16.54 7.68
N GLU A 101 -37.29 -17.67 8.38
CA GLU A 101 -38.02 -18.85 7.92
C GLU A 101 -39.53 -18.75 8.12
N ASN A 102 -39.97 -17.96 9.12
CA ASN A 102 -41.38 -17.89 9.50
C ASN A 102 -41.69 -16.62 10.32
N GLN A 103 -42.98 -16.40 10.58
CA GLN A 103 -43.46 -15.24 11.34
C GLN A 103 -42.89 -15.16 12.77
N ALA A 104 -42.63 -16.30 13.43
CA ALA A 104 -42.12 -16.28 14.79
C ALA A 104 -40.67 -15.76 14.85
N GLU A 105 -39.86 -16.10 13.84
CA GLU A 105 -38.53 -15.53 13.67
C GLU A 105 -38.59 -14.05 13.32
N GLN A 106 -39.50 -13.64 12.42
CA GLN A 106 -39.71 -12.22 12.13
C GLN A 106 -40.04 -11.42 13.40
N ASP A 107 -40.96 -11.91 14.22
CA ASP A 107 -41.37 -11.25 15.47
C ASP A 107 -40.18 -11.16 16.45
N PHE A 108 -39.36 -12.22 16.51
CA PHE A 108 -38.14 -12.24 17.33
C PHE A 108 -37.11 -11.23 16.83
N VAL A 109 -36.75 -11.26 15.55
CA VAL A 109 -35.76 -10.36 14.96
C VAL A 109 -36.23 -8.91 15.06
N THR A 110 -37.51 -8.63 14.82
CA THR A 110 -38.09 -7.29 15.01
C THR A 110 -37.83 -6.76 16.44
N ALA A 111 -38.04 -7.60 17.46
CA ALA A 111 -37.75 -7.22 18.83
C ALA A 111 -36.25 -7.01 19.10
N GLN A 112 -35.37 -7.81 18.46
CA GLN A 112 -33.91 -7.63 18.56
C GLN A 112 -33.45 -6.34 17.87
N TYR A 113 -33.97 -6.03 16.68
CA TYR A 113 -33.64 -4.81 15.95
C TYR A 113 -34.01 -3.56 16.75
N GLN A 114 -35.20 -3.55 17.35
CA GLN A 114 -35.64 -2.48 18.25
C GLN A 114 -34.75 -2.29 19.49
N SER A 115 -34.10 -3.35 19.97
CA SER A 115 -33.21 -3.28 21.14
C SER A 115 -31.75 -2.95 20.81
N HIS A 116 -31.35 -3.02 19.53
CA HIS A 116 -29.96 -2.80 19.08
C HIS A 116 -29.84 -1.64 18.08
N SER A 117 -30.72 -0.64 18.20
CA SER A 117 -30.64 0.62 17.42
C SER A 117 -30.72 0.47 15.90
N VAL A 118 -31.23 -0.64 15.39
CA VAL A 118 -31.49 -0.79 13.94
C VAL A 118 -32.62 0.15 13.56
N ASN A 119 -32.45 0.88 12.44
CA ASN A 119 -33.46 1.78 11.95
C ASN A 119 -34.64 0.99 11.38
N MET A 120 -35.74 0.95 12.14
CA MET A 120 -36.93 0.17 11.76
C MET A 120 -37.68 0.73 10.55
N ASP A 121 -37.49 1.99 10.17
CA ASP A 121 -38.05 2.53 8.92
C ASP A 121 -37.34 1.95 7.69
N ASN A 122 -36.12 1.46 7.89
CA ASN A 122 -35.27 0.80 6.90
C ASN A 122 -35.14 -0.71 7.17
N ALA A 123 -36.10 -1.35 7.84
CA ALA A 123 -36.09 -2.79 8.10
C ALA A 123 -37.25 -3.49 7.39
N ASN A 124 -36.90 -4.42 6.48
CA ASN A 124 -37.83 -5.29 5.76
C ASN A 124 -37.58 -6.76 6.04
N PHE A 125 -38.59 -7.61 5.81
CA PHE A 125 -38.49 -9.05 6.05
C PHE A 125 -38.99 -9.85 4.86
N LEU A 126 -38.21 -10.86 4.49
CA LEU A 126 -38.59 -11.89 3.53
C LEU A 126 -38.80 -13.21 4.29
N ILE A 127 -40.03 -13.70 4.32
CA ILE A 127 -40.30 -15.04 4.89
C ILE A 127 -40.02 -16.09 3.83
N ALA A 128 -38.87 -16.77 3.92
CA ALA A 128 -38.46 -17.84 3.02
C ALA A 128 -37.58 -18.86 3.77
N PRO A 129 -37.71 -20.17 3.47
CA PRO A 129 -36.72 -21.17 3.90
C PRO A 129 -35.33 -20.77 3.41
N SER A 130 -34.31 -21.06 4.22
CA SER A 130 -32.89 -20.87 3.88
C SER A 130 -32.06 -21.79 4.77
N ASP A 131 -30.92 -22.24 4.30
CA ASP A 131 -30.03 -23.16 5.02
C ASP A 131 -28.90 -22.38 5.74
N SER A 132 -28.46 -21.26 5.16
CA SER A 132 -27.26 -20.55 5.63
C SER A 132 -27.33 -19.03 5.53
N TYR A 133 -26.41 -18.36 6.22
CA TYR A 133 -26.32 -16.89 6.25
C TYR A 133 -25.43 -16.28 5.16
N TRP A 134 -24.85 -17.08 4.27
CA TRP A 134 -23.97 -16.61 3.20
C TRP A 134 -24.78 -16.08 2.01
N THR A 135 -25.59 -15.05 2.24
CA THR A 135 -26.47 -14.44 1.21
C THR A 135 -25.70 -13.93 0.00
N ARG A 136 -24.38 -13.72 0.10
CA ARG A 136 -23.53 -13.43 -1.05
C ARG A 136 -23.49 -14.57 -2.05
N ASP A 137 -23.34 -15.79 -1.53
CA ASP A 137 -22.98 -16.95 -2.33
C ASP A 137 -24.15 -17.53 -3.09
N TYR A 138 -25.35 -17.51 -2.51
CA TYR A 138 -26.58 -18.01 -3.13
C TYR A 138 -27.55 -16.89 -3.53
N GLY A 139 -27.28 -15.65 -3.13
CA GLY A 139 -28.20 -14.55 -3.35
C GLY A 139 -28.30 -14.12 -4.82
N PRO A 140 -29.35 -13.36 -5.16
CA PRO A 140 -29.65 -12.98 -6.54
C PRO A 140 -28.55 -12.12 -7.17
N TRP A 141 -28.15 -12.42 -8.39
CA TRP A 141 -27.39 -11.48 -9.22
C TRP A 141 -28.37 -10.59 -9.97
N TYR A 142 -28.08 -9.29 -10.08
CA TYR A 142 -29.02 -8.34 -10.69
C TYR A 142 -28.53 -7.89 -12.05
N VAL A 143 -29.46 -7.83 -13.00
CA VAL A 143 -29.21 -7.34 -14.35
C VAL A 143 -30.22 -6.27 -14.73
N ALA A 144 -29.77 -5.28 -15.47
CA ALA A 144 -30.64 -4.48 -16.30
C ALA A 144 -30.79 -5.16 -17.67
N TYR A 145 -32.00 -5.18 -18.22
CA TYR A 145 -32.20 -5.76 -19.55
C TYR A 145 -33.29 -5.05 -20.36
N GLY A 146 -33.28 -5.29 -21.68
CA GLY A 146 -34.29 -4.77 -22.59
C GLY A 146 -34.34 -3.24 -22.64
N ASP A 147 -35.54 -2.66 -22.54
CA ASP A 147 -35.74 -1.20 -22.54
C ASP A 147 -36.05 -0.68 -21.13
N ALA A 148 -35.06 -0.81 -20.24
CA ALA A 148 -35.07 -0.35 -18.85
C ALA A 148 -35.87 -1.22 -17.85
N GLU A 149 -35.71 -2.54 -17.91
CA GLU A 149 -36.17 -3.46 -16.88
C GLU A 149 -35.02 -3.92 -15.98
N ILE A 150 -35.34 -4.30 -14.73
CA ILE A 150 -34.39 -4.88 -13.77
C ILE A 150 -34.89 -6.29 -13.45
N GLY A 151 -33.98 -7.26 -13.53
CA GLY A 151 -34.27 -8.67 -13.28
C GLY A 151 -33.21 -9.32 -12.41
N ILE A 152 -33.49 -10.56 -12.02
CA ILE A 152 -32.58 -11.40 -11.25
C ILE A 152 -32.05 -12.53 -12.12
N ILE A 153 -30.76 -12.79 -12.04
CA ILE A 153 -30.16 -14.04 -12.50
C ILE A 153 -29.99 -14.94 -11.28
N ASP A 154 -30.63 -16.10 -11.39
CA ASP A 154 -30.43 -17.25 -10.51
C ASP A 154 -29.37 -18.15 -11.15
N PHE A 155 -28.58 -18.83 -10.33
CA PHE A 155 -27.55 -19.79 -10.75
C PHE A 155 -27.59 -20.99 -9.81
N ILE A 156 -26.92 -22.08 -10.19
CA ILE A 156 -26.89 -23.28 -9.35
C ILE A 156 -25.86 -23.05 -8.24
N TYR A 157 -26.32 -22.88 -7.01
CA TYR A 157 -25.44 -22.75 -5.85
C TYR A 157 -24.60 -24.01 -5.65
N ASN A 158 -23.29 -23.85 -5.59
CA ASN A 158 -22.28 -24.91 -5.51
C ASN A 158 -22.18 -25.66 -4.16
N ARG A 159 -23.26 -25.72 -3.38
CA ARG A 159 -23.31 -26.46 -2.11
C ARG A 159 -24.40 -27.54 -2.14
N PRO A 160 -24.05 -28.82 -1.92
CA PRO A 160 -25.03 -29.91 -1.87
C PRO A 160 -25.87 -29.81 -0.59
N ASP A 161 -27.11 -30.29 -0.67
CA ASP A 161 -28.10 -30.29 0.42
C ASP A 161 -28.45 -28.90 0.98
N ARG A 162 -28.18 -27.83 0.22
CA ARG A 162 -28.63 -26.46 0.50
C ARG A 162 -29.69 -26.00 -0.51
N GLU A 163 -30.72 -26.81 -0.63
CA GLU A 163 -31.80 -26.61 -1.61
C GLU A 163 -32.63 -25.35 -1.30
N ASP A 164 -32.74 -24.97 -0.02
CA ASP A 164 -33.51 -23.79 0.38
C ASP A 164 -32.72 -22.50 0.10
N ASP A 165 -31.39 -22.50 0.29
CA ASP A 165 -30.52 -21.39 -0.15
C ASP A 165 -30.62 -21.15 -1.67
N ASN A 166 -30.57 -22.23 -2.45
CA ASN A 166 -30.70 -22.16 -3.92
C ASN A 166 -32.10 -21.70 -4.38
N ALA A 167 -33.11 -21.72 -3.50
CA ALA A 167 -34.46 -21.24 -3.81
C ALA A 167 -34.68 -19.77 -3.43
N VAL A 168 -33.69 -19.11 -2.81
CA VAL A 168 -33.80 -17.72 -2.38
C VAL A 168 -33.92 -16.73 -3.54
N PRO A 169 -33.13 -16.78 -4.64
CA PRO A 169 -33.23 -15.78 -5.71
C PRO A 169 -34.64 -15.67 -6.32
N PRO A 170 -35.35 -16.77 -6.66
CA PRO A 170 -36.75 -16.69 -7.07
C PRO A 170 -37.70 -16.15 -5.98
N ALA A 171 -37.43 -16.41 -4.70
CA ALA A 171 -38.21 -15.85 -3.60
C ALA A 171 -38.03 -14.32 -3.48
N VAL A 172 -36.80 -13.83 -3.65
CA VAL A 172 -36.48 -12.40 -3.70
C VAL A 172 -37.14 -11.75 -4.92
N ALA A 173 -37.08 -12.39 -6.09
CA ALA A 173 -37.75 -11.89 -7.30
C ALA A 173 -39.26 -11.70 -7.09
N ASN A 174 -39.93 -12.68 -6.49
CA ASN A 174 -41.35 -12.58 -6.13
C ASN A 174 -41.63 -11.48 -5.10
N PHE A 175 -40.73 -11.31 -4.11
CA PHE A 175 -40.85 -10.28 -3.08
C PHE A 175 -40.74 -8.88 -3.67
N LEU A 176 -39.78 -8.66 -4.57
CA LEU A 176 -39.58 -7.40 -5.26
C LEU A 176 -40.61 -7.19 -6.39
N GLY A 177 -41.21 -8.25 -6.92
CA GLY A 177 -42.13 -8.19 -8.06
C GLY A 177 -41.40 -7.94 -9.39
N ILE A 178 -40.24 -8.58 -9.57
CA ILE A 178 -39.44 -8.53 -10.80
C ILE A 178 -39.26 -9.93 -11.38
N GLU A 179 -38.90 -10.00 -12.66
CA GLU A 179 -38.62 -11.28 -13.34
C GLU A 179 -37.28 -11.86 -12.89
N TRP A 180 -37.15 -13.18 -13.00
CA TRP A 180 -35.89 -13.88 -12.78
C TRP A 180 -35.61 -14.89 -13.89
N PHE A 181 -34.33 -15.17 -14.12
CA PHE A 181 -33.83 -16.05 -15.16
C PHE A 181 -32.84 -17.04 -14.56
N GLY A 182 -33.05 -18.34 -14.79
CA GLY A 182 -32.20 -19.40 -14.28
C GLY A 182 -31.08 -19.73 -15.25
N MET A 183 -29.86 -19.30 -14.91
CA MET A 183 -28.62 -19.63 -15.63
C MET A 183 -28.13 -21.02 -15.22
N ASP A 184 -27.92 -21.91 -16.20
CA ASP A 184 -27.52 -23.32 -15.97
C ASP A 184 -26.01 -23.46 -15.73
N LEU A 185 -25.51 -22.73 -14.73
CA LEU A 185 -24.10 -22.67 -14.34
C LEU A 185 -23.98 -22.90 -12.83
N ILE A 186 -23.10 -23.83 -12.43
CA ILE A 186 -22.73 -24.00 -11.01
C ILE A 186 -21.79 -22.86 -10.63
N SER A 187 -22.14 -22.10 -9.59
CA SER A 187 -21.33 -20.97 -9.12
C SER A 187 -21.57 -20.66 -7.64
N ALA A 188 -20.81 -19.69 -7.13
CA ALA A 188 -21.03 -18.99 -5.87
C ALA A 188 -20.82 -17.50 -6.09
N GLY A 189 -21.72 -16.66 -5.56
CA GLY A 189 -21.63 -15.21 -5.71
C GLY A 189 -20.39 -14.57 -5.08
N GLY A 190 -19.73 -15.17 -4.09
CA GLY A 190 -18.42 -14.71 -3.60
C GLY A 190 -17.29 -14.92 -4.60
N ASN A 191 -17.45 -15.86 -5.53
CA ASN A 191 -16.51 -16.11 -6.62
C ASN A 191 -16.87 -15.37 -7.93
N TYR A 192 -17.66 -14.30 -7.87
CA TYR A 192 -18.03 -13.52 -9.06
C TYR A 192 -18.12 -12.04 -8.74
N MET A 193 -17.52 -11.20 -9.59
CA MET A 193 -17.68 -9.74 -9.56
C MET A 193 -17.68 -9.15 -10.97
N THR A 194 -18.34 -8.01 -11.15
CA THR A 194 -18.41 -7.30 -12.45
C THR A 194 -18.10 -5.82 -12.27
N ASP A 195 -17.57 -5.21 -13.33
CA ASP A 195 -17.42 -3.75 -13.47
C ASP A 195 -18.72 -3.07 -13.95
N GLY A 196 -19.74 -3.86 -14.28
CA GLY A 196 -21.03 -3.41 -14.80
C GLY A 196 -21.02 -2.92 -16.25
N LEU A 197 -19.88 -2.90 -16.94
CA LEU A 197 -19.73 -2.45 -18.33
C LEU A 197 -19.10 -3.51 -19.24
N GLY A 198 -19.39 -4.78 -18.93
CA GLY A 198 -19.09 -5.91 -19.81
C GLY A 198 -17.86 -6.72 -19.39
N ASN A 199 -17.12 -6.28 -18.36
CA ASN A 199 -16.08 -7.08 -17.74
C ASN A 199 -16.60 -7.75 -16.47
N SER A 200 -16.13 -8.98 -16.22
CA SER A 200 -16.30 -9.63 -14.93
C SER A 200 -15.15 -10.57 -14.64
N SER A 201 -15.03 -11.00 -13.40
CA SER A 201 -13.96 -11.89 -12.98
C SER A 201 -14.41 -12.90 -11.94
N SER A 202 -13.81 -14.08 -12.03
CA SER A 202 -13.99 -15.22 -11.13
C SER A 202 -12.66 -15.97 -11.02
N SER A 203 -12.50 -16.79 -9.98
CA SER A 203 -11.40 -17.75 -9.96
C SER A 203 -11.66 -18.93 -10.91
N GLU A 204 -10.63 -19.72 -11.19
CA GLU A 204 -10.72 -21.00 -11.94
C GLU A 204 -11.72 -22.01 -11.34
N LEU A 205 -12.22 -21.80 -10.11
CA LEU A 205 -13.25 -22.64 -9.49
C LEU A 205 -14.49 -22.80 -10.39
N VAL A 206 -14.87 -21.78 -11.16
CA VAL A 206 -16.00 -21.87 -12.10
C VAL A 206 -15.77 -22.96 -13.17
N TRP A 207 -14.53 -23.17 -13.60
CA TRP A 207 -14.19 -24.25 -14.53
C TRP A 207 -14.14 -25.61 -13.83
N ASP A 208 -13.56 -25.66 -12.63
CA ASP A 208 -13.43 -26.89 -11.85
C ASP A 208 -14.81 -27.47 -11.45
N GLU A 209 -15.78 -26.60 -11.14
CA GLU A 209 -17.14 -27.01 -10.73
C GLU A 209 -18.07 -27.32 -11.90
N ASN A 210 -17.71 -26.92 -13.13
CA ASN A 210 -18.50 -27.17 -14.34
C ASN A 210 -17.74 -28.03 -15.38
N PRO A 211 -17.21 -29.21 -15.03
CA PRO A 211 -16.30 -29.99 -15.88
C PRO A 211 -16.95 -30.57 -17.15
N THR A 212 -18.28 -30.48 -17.26
CA THR A 212 -19.04 -30.89 -18.45
C THR A 212 -19.24 -29.77 -19.46
N LEU A 213 -18.99 -28.51 -19.08
CA LEU A 213 -19.04 -27.35 -19.94
C LEU A 213 -17.63 -26.99 -20.40
N SER A 214 -17.47 -26.59 -21.66
CA SER A 214 -16.25 -25.95 -22.12
C SER A 214 -16.17 -24.51 -21.64
N GLN A 215 -14.95 -23.95 -21.56
CA GLN A 215 -14.75 -22.54 -21.19
C GLN A 215 -15.56 -21.60 -22.09
N THR A 216 -15.60 -21.86 -23.40
CA THR A 216 -16.42 -21.08 -24.35
C THR A 216 -17.92 -21.18 -24.08
N GLU A 217 -18.44 -22.34 -23.68
CA GLU A 217 -19.87 -22.46 -23.31
C GLU A 217 -20.18 -21.68 -22.03
N ILE A 218 -19.24 -21.61 -21.08
CA ILE A 218 -19.35 -20.77 -19.89
C ILE A 218 -19.32 -19.29 -20.27
N ASP A 219 -18.36 -18.87 -21.10
CA ASP A 219 -18.23 -17.49 -21.58
C ASP A 219 -19.50 -17.04 -22.33
N GLU A 220 -20.03 -17.86 -23.23
CA GLU A 220 -21.28 -17.59 -23.96
C GLU A 220 -22.48 -17.48 -23.01
N MET A 221 -22.55 -18.32 -21.97
CA MET A 221 -23.64 -18.26 -20.99
C MET A 221 -23.54 -17.00 -20.11
N VAL A 222 -22.33 -16.64 -19.69
CA VAL A 222 -22.07 -15.43 -18.91
C VAL A 222 -22.40 -14.18 -19.73
N ASP A 223 -22.07 -14.14 -21.03
CA ASP A 223 -22.48 -13.05 -21.92
C ASP A 223 -24.02 -13.00 -22.09
N ASP A 224 -24.65 -14.12 -22.45
CA ASP A 224 -26.10 -14.18 -22.70
C ASP A 224 -26.94 -13.78 -21.48
N TYR A 225 -26.53 -14.17 -20.26
CA TYR A 225 -27.30 -13.92 -19.04
C TYR A 225 -26.91 -12.62 -18.32
N LEU A 226 -25.66 -12.16 -18.44
CA LEU A 226 -25.13 -11.05 -17.64
C LEU A 226 -24.65 -9.87 -18.50
N GLY A 227 -24.59 -10.02 -19.82
CA GLY A 227 -24.05 -8.99 -20.73
C GLY A 227 -22.55 -8.77 -20.57
N VAL A 228 -21.83 -9.81 -20.11
CA VAL A 228 -20.37 -9.78 -19.92
C VAL A 228 -19.71 -10.39 -21.14
N ASN A 229 -19.12 -9.54 -21.97
CA ASN A 229 -18.42 -9.94 -23.19
C ASN A 229 -16.90 -10.18 -22.97
N ASN A 230 -16.38 -9.84 -21.78
CA ASN A 230 -15.01 -10.13 -21.36
C ASN A 230 -15.01 -10.76 -19.96
N TYR A 231 -15.01 -12.10 -19.91
CA TYR A 231 -15.00 -12.85 -18.66
C TYR A 231 -13.59 -13.29 -18.27
N MET A 232 -13.02 -12.64 -17.26
CA MET A 232 -11.65 -12.87 -16.78
C MET A 232 -11.65 -13.96 -15.70
N VAL A 233 -11.43 -15.20 -16.10
CA VAL A 233 -11.25 -16.32 -15.16
C VAL A 233 -9.77 -16.53 -14.87
N ILE A 234 -9.36 -16.36 -13.61
CA ILE A 234 -7.95 -16.39 -13.20
C ILE A 234 -7.67 -17.39 -12.07
N PRO A 235 -6.45 -17.93 -11.93
CA PRO A 235 -6.08 -18.78 -10.80
C PRO A 235 -6.26 -18.07 -9.47
N ASP A 236 -6.87 -18.74 -8.50
CA ASP A 236 -6.95 -18.22 -7.13
C ASP A 236 -5.52 -18.09 -6.54
N PRO A 237 -5.11 -16.89 -6.09
CA PRO A 237 -3.80 -16.62 -5.53
C PRO A 237 -3.70 -16.91 -4.03
N ASN A 238 -4.82 -17.08 -3.33
CA ASN A 238 -4.86 -17.26 -1.87
C ASN A 238 -4.50 -18.67 -1.43
N ASN A 239 -4.57 -19.64 -2.33
CA ASN A 239 -4.23 -21.03 -2.04
C ASN A 239 -5.06 -21.61 -0.87
N THR A 240 -6.26 -21.08 -0.64
CA THR A 240 -7.17 -21.57 0.38
C THR A 240 -8.07 -22.65 -0.20
N TYR A 241 -9.06 -23.07 0.57
CA TYR A 241 -10.04 -24.02 0.09
C TYR A 241 -11.16 -23.37 -0.73
N ILE A 242 -11.39 -22.05 -0.56
CA ILE A 242 -12.65 -21.42 -0.97
C ILE A 242 -12.60 -21.02 -2.42
N ASP A 243 -11.41 -20.63 -2.87
CA ASP A 243 -11.13 -20.16 -4.22
C ASP A 243 -12.14 -19.07 -4.67
N HIS A 244 -12.51 -18.14 -3.79
CA HIS A 244 -13.42 -17.02 -4.08
C HIS A 244 -12.63 -15.74 -4.32
N ILE A 245 -12.97 -15.00 -5.39
CA ILE A 245 -12.36 -13.70 -5.71
C ILE A 245 -12.49 -12.67 -4.58
N ASP A 246 -13.60 -12.66 -3.84
CA ASP A 246 -13.83 -11.68 -2.77
C ASP A 246 -12.89 -11.81 -1.55
N CYS A 247 -12.06 -12.85 -1.51
CA CYS A 247 -11.05 -13.07 -0.47
C CYS A 247 -9.69 -12.45 -0.82
N TRP A 248 -9.50 -11.94 -2.04
CA TRP A 248 -8.23 -11.35 -2.47
C TRP A 248 -8.36 -10.18 -3.45
N GLY A 249 -9.52 -9.97 -4.07
CA GLY A 249 -9.74 -8.91 -5.03
C GLY A 249 -11.14 -8.30 -4.96
N LYS A 250 -11.27 -7.04 -5.38
CA LYS A 250 -12.56 -6.34 -5.46
C LYS A 250 -12.58 -5.25 -6.53
N PHE A 251 -13.55 -5.25 -7.43
CA PHE A 251 -13.81 -4.08 -8.27
C PHE A 251 -14.40 -2.94 -7.43
N LEU A 252 -13.78 -1.76 -7.52
CA LEU A 252 -14.17 -0.56 -6.78
C LEU A 252 -14.89 0.46 -7.67
N ASP A 253 -14.54 0.49 -8.96
CA ASP A 253 -15.20 1.22 -10.04
C ASP A 253 -14.88 0.50 -11.38
N VAL A 254 -15.32 1.04 -12.51
CA VAL A 254 -15.08 0.48 -13.85
C VAL A 254 -13.60 0.33 -14.16
N ASN A 255 -12.76 1.27 -13.70
CA ASN A 255 -11.32 1.27 -13.93
C ASN A 255 -10.50 0.99 -12.66
N LYS A 256 -11.11 0.65 -11.52
CA LYS A 256 -10.40 0.48 -10.24
C LYS A 256 -10.61 -0.90 -9.68
N VAL A 257 -9.52 -1.57 -9.31
CA VAL A 257 -9.56 -2.87 -8.63
C VAL A 257 -8.64 -2.86 -7.43
N LEU A 258 -9.12 -3.37 -6.30
CA LEU A 258 -8.33 -3.59 -5.10
C LEU A 258 -7.83 -5.04 -5.10
N ILE A 259 -6.54 -5.24 -4.87
CA ILE A 259 -5.92 -6.56 -4.72
C ILE A 259 -5.17 -6.61 -3.39
N ARG A 260 -5.31 -7.69 -2.63
CA ARG A 260 -4.57 -7.84 -1.36
C ARG A 260 -3.05 -7.78 -1.58
N GLU A 261 -2.33 -7.44 -0.53
CA GLU A 261 -0.87 -7.41 -0.49
C GLU A 261 -0.39 -8.12 0.77
N VAL A 262 0.77 -8.77 0.67
CA VAL A 262 1.37 -9.56 1.76
C VAL A 262 2.89 -9.37 1.76
N PRO A 263 3.60 -9.65 2.87
CA PRO A 263 5.07 -9.60 2.89
C PRO A 263 5.71 -10.54 1.88
N GLU A 264 6.90 -10.21 1.38
CA GLU A 264 7.71 -11.09 0.51
C GLU A 264 7.94 -12.50 1.10
N SER A 265 7.91 -12.62 2.43
CA SER A 265 8.05 -13.89 3.14
C SER A 265 6.78 -14.76 3.15
N HIS A 266 5.64 -14.20 2.77
CA HIS A 266 4.36 -14.91 2.75
C HIS A 266 4.32 -15.91 1.59
N ALA A 267 3.82 -17.12 1.85
CA ALA A 267 3.86 -18.24 0.90
C ALA A 267 3.02 -18.04 -0.39
N GLN A 268 2.22 -16.97 -0.47
CA GLN A 268 1.39 -16.61 -1.62
C GLN A 268 1.83 -15.29 -2.28
N TYR A 269 2.97 -14.71 -1.86
CA TYR A 269 3.45 -13.41 -2.37
C TYR A 269 3.52 -13.39 -3.91
N ASP A 270 4.23 -14.35 -4.50
CA ASP A 270 4.43 -14.42 -5.94
C ASP A 270 3.10 -14.52 -6.72
N GLU A 271 2.14 -15.32 -6.24
CA GLU A 271 0.83 -15.46 -6.88
C GLU A 271 -0.03 -14.20 -6.75
N ILE A 272 0.04 -13.49 -5.62
CA ILE A 272 -0.69 -12.25 -5.40
C ILE A 272 -0.14 -11.12 -6.27
N GLU A 273 1.19 -10.97 -6.34
CA GLU A 273 1.83 -9.98 -7.23
C GLU A 273 1.56 -10.29 -8.70
N ALA A 274 1.51 -11.57 -9.09
CA ALA A 274 1.13 -11.96 -10.44
C ALA A 274 -0.33 -11.58 -10.77
N THR A 275 -1.24 -11.66 -9.80
CA THR A 275 -2.63 -11.22 -9.96
C THR A 275 -2.74 -9.70 -10.07
N ALA A 276 -2.02 -8.94 -9.25
CA ALA A 276 -1.96 -7.48 -9.37
C ALA A 276 -1.46 -7.06 -10.78
N ALA A 277 -0.31 -7.60 -11.20
CA ALA A 277 0.26 -7.34 -12.53
C ALA A 277 -0.66 -7.79 -13.69
N PHE A 278 -1.49 -8.82 -13.49
CA PHE A 278 -2.49 -9.23 -14.47
C PHE A 278 -3.51 -8.12 -14.70
N TYR A 279 -4.09 -7.55 -13.64
CA TYR A 279 -5.09 -6.50 -13.75
C TYR A 279 -4.51 -5.19 -14.29
N GLU A 280 -3.30 -4.79 -13.89
CA GLU A 280 -2.59 -3.61 -14.45
C GLU A 280 -2.44 -3.69 -15.98
N ALA A 281 -2.37 -4.91 -16.52
CA ALA A 281 -2.24 -5.16 -17.95
C ALA A 281 -3.60 -5.30 -18.68
N GLN A 282 -4.72 -5.35 -17.97
CA GLN A 282 -6.05 -5.48 -18.58
C GLN A 282 -6.63 -4.12 -18.94
N THR A 283 -7.25 -4.03 -20.12
CA THR A 283 -8.01 -2.87 -20.56
C THR A 283 -9.45 -2.95 -20.03
N THR A 284 -9.90 -1.84 -19.48
CA THR A 284 -11.23 -1.62 -18.90
C THR A 284 -12.26 -1.26 -19.97
N ALA A 285 -13.53 -1.15 -19.58
CA ALA A 285 -14.57 -0.68 -20.47
C ALA A 285 -14.43 0.81 -20.87
N TRP A 286 -13.53 1.57 -20.23
CA TRP A 286 -13.25 2.98 -20.55
C TRP A 286 -12.06 3.16 -21.51
N ASP A 287 -11.61 2.09 -22.17
CA ASP A 287 -10.45 2.08 -23.08
C ASP A 287 -9.12 2.52 -22.43
N ASP A 288 -9.02 2.36 -21.10
CA ASP A 288 -7.81 2.56 -20.30
C ASP A 288 -7.49 1.28 -19.48
N ASN A 289 -6.31 1.17 -18.90
CA ASN A 289 -5.99 0.04 -18.03
C ASN A 289 -6.57 0.18 -16.62
N TYR A 290 -6.70 -0.94 -15.89
CA TYR A 290 -7.11 -0.86 -14.48
C TYR A 290 -6.04 -0.16 -13.64
N GLU A 291 -6.50 0.73 -12.78
CA GLU A 291 -5.77 1.22 -11.62
C GLU A 291 -5.88 0.16 -10.51
N VAL A 292 -4.73 -0.42 -10.15
CA VAL A 292 -4.65 -1.47 -9.15
C VAL A 292 -4.27 -0.86 -7.81
N PHE A 293 -5.23 -0.84 -6.88
CA PHE A 293 -5.00 -0.47 -5.49
C PHE A 293 -4.60 -1.70 -4.68
N ARG A 294 -3.76 -1.50 -3.67
CA ARG A 294 -3.26 -2.57 -2.80
C ARG A 294 -3.79 -2.41 -1.38
N VAL A 295 -4.02 -3.53 -0.68
CA VAL A 295 -4.38 -3.51 0.74
C VAL A 295 -3.52 -4.50 1.53
N TRP A 296 -2.80 -3.99 2.52
CA TRP A 296 -1.85 -4.78 3.31
C TRP A 296 -2.56 -5.78 4.24
N THR A 297 -2.24 -7.06 4.09
CA THR A 297 -2.89 -8.19 4.80
C THR A 297 -1.89 -9.24 5.32
N PRO A 298 -0.86 -8.85 6.08
CA PRO A 298 0.22 -9.75 6.48
C PRO A 298 -0.25 -10.93 7.34
N GLY A 299 -1.36 -10.76 8.07
CA GLY A 299 -2.03 -11.78 8.87
C GLY A 299 -3.19 -12.48 8.15
N ASN A 300 -3.36 -12.28 6.84
CA ASN A 300 -4.52 -12.69 6.05
C ASN A 300 -5.84 -12.04 6.54
N GLU A 301 -5.78 -10.79 6.98
CA GLU A 301 -6.96 -10.00 7.31
C GLU A 301 -7.91 -9.90 6.09
N PRO A 302 -9.23 -10.02 6.27
CA PRO A 302 -10.17 -10.12 5.15
C PRO A 302 -10.57 -8.75 4.58
N TYR A 303 -9.66 -7.78 4.50
CA TYR A 303 -10.00 -6.38 4.15
C TYR A 303 -10.66 -6.25 2.77
N THR A 304 -10.31 -7.09 1.80
CA THR A 304 -10.96 -7.12 0.47
C THR A 304 -12.42 -7.57 0.53
N ASN A 305 -12.82 -8.28 1.59
CA ASN A 305 -14.16 -8.82 1.78
C ASN A 305 -15.13 -7.76 2.33
N SER A 306 -15.03 -6.55 1.79
CA SER A 306 -15.85 -5.38 2.11
C SER A 306 -17.14 -5.33 1.29
N LEU A 307 -18.09 -4.51 1.74
CA LEU A 307 -19.35 -4.23 1.03
C LEU A 307 -19.39 -2.77 0.59
N ILE A 308 -19.55 -2.53 -0.72
CA ILE A 308 -19.89 -1.20 -1.24
C ILE A 308 -21.41 -1.07 -1.24
N LEU A 309 -21.92 0.03 -0.68
CA LEU A 309 -23.35 0.27 -0.56
C LEU A 309 -23.63 1.76 -0.75
N ASN A 310 -23.98 2.13 -1.98
CA ASN A 310 -24.08 3.52 -2.40
C ASN A 310 -22.77 4.27 -2.09
N ASN A 311 -22.82 5.43 -1.43
CA ASN A 311 -21.66 6.24 -1.09
C ASN A 311 -20.91 5.76 0.17
N ARG A 312 -21.17 4.55 0.67
CA ARG A 312 -20.49 3.98 1.84
C ARG A 312 -19.76 2.70 1.48
N VAL A 313 -18.61 2.47 2.12
CA VAL A 313 -17.85 1.22 2.01
C VAL A 313 -17.65 0.66 3.41
N PHE A 314 -18.17 -0.54 3.66
CA PHE A 314 -18.02 -1.22 4.94
C PHE A 314 -16.89 -2.23 4.85
N VAL A 315 -15.81 -1.99 5.59
CA VAL A 315 -14.60 -2.82 5.60
C VAL A 315 -14.59 -3.71 6.85
N PRO A 316 -14.44 -5.04 6.73
CA PRO A 316 -14.32 -5.91 7.91
C PRO A 316 -12.94 -5.71 8.55
N ILE A 317 -12.93 -5.16 9.77
CA ILE A 317 -11.70 -4.94 10.55
C ILE A 317 -11.56 -5.98 11.66
N THR A 318 -10.33 -6.33 12.00
CA THR A 318 -10.02 -7.46 12.91
C THR A 318 -9.52 -7.02 14.29
N GLY A 319 -9.35 -5.71 14.50
CA GLY A 319 -8.67 -5.15 15.66
C GLY A 319 -7.15 -5.24 15.55
N SER A 320 -6.63 -5.38 14.32
CA SER A 320 -5.19 -5.44 14.07
C SER A 320 -4.60 -4.02 13.94
N GLN A 321 -3.27 -3.91 13.99
CA GLN A 321 -2.58 -2.63 13.77
C GLN A 321 -2.67 -2.13 12.31
N TRP A 322 -3.12 -2.98 11.38
CA TRP A 322 -3.23 -2.69 9.95
C TRP A 322 -4.63 -2.17 9.56
N ASP A 323 -5.58 -2.12 10.50
CA ASP A 323 -6.96 -1.73 10.22
C ASP A 323 -7.06 -0.29 9.67
N ASP A 324 -6.28 0.65 10.23
CA ASP A 324 -6.29 2.06 9.80
C ASP A 324 -5.71 2.22 8.39
N GLU A 325 -4.57 1.56 8.11
CA GLU A 325 -3.94 1.54 6.78
C GLU A 325 -4.86 0.91 5.73
N ALA A 326 -5.58 -0.15 6.08
CA ALA A 326 -6.56 -0.76 5.18
C ALA A 326 -7.74 0.17 4.87
N ILE A 327 -8.21 0.95 5.85
CA ILE A 327 -9.24 1.98 5.63
C ILE A 327 -8.70 3.09 4.72
N GLU A 328 -7.47 3.54 4.94
CA GLU A 328 -6.82 4.57 4.11
C GLU A 328 -6.69 4.12 2.65
N ALA A 329 -6.33 2.85 2.39
CA ALA A 329 -6.27 2.29 1.04
C ALA A 329 -7.62 2.39 0.29
N TYR A 330 -8.74 2.14 0.99
CA TYR A 330 -10.07 2.35 0.41
C TYR A 330 -10.42 3.82 0.21
N GLN A 331 -10.01 4.71 1.12
CA GLN A 331 -10.26 6.15 1.02
C GLN A 331 -9.49 6.77 -0.16
N GLU A 332 -8.28 6.30 -0.41
CA GLU A 332 -7.48 6.68 -1.57
C GLU A 332 -8.13 6.17 -2.87
N ALA A 333 -8.53 4.89 -2.89
CA ALA A 333 -9.13 4.27 -4.06
C ALA A 333 -10.52 4.83 -4.40
N MET A 334 -11.29 5.23 -3.39
CA MET A 334 -12.68 5.67 -3.53
C MET A 334 -12.91 7.07 -2.93
N PRO A 335 -12.33 8.14 -3.52
CA PRO A 335 -12.48 9.50 -2.99
C PRO A 335 -13.94 9.92 -2.84
N GLY A 336 -14.29 10.44 -1.67
CA GLY A 336 -15.64 10.93 -1.35
C GLY A 336 -16.61 9.87 -0.82
N TYR A 337 -16.26 8.59 -0.84
CA TYR A 337 -17.02 7.55 -0.14
C TYR A 337 -16.78 7.63 1.38
N ASP A 338 -17.82 7.30 2.16
CA ASP A 338 -17.71 7.12 3.61
C ASP A 338 -17.23 5.69 3.91
N VAL A 339 -15.93 5.54 4.13
CA VAL A 339 -15.29 4.24 4.43
C VAL A 339 -15.35 3.98 5.93
N VAL A 340 -16.00 2.87 6.32
CA VAL A 340 -16.29 2.53 7.71
C VAL A 340 -15.77 1.14 8.04
N GLY A 341 -14.85 1.05 9.02
CA GLY A 341 -14.42 -0.22 9.59
C GLY A 341 -15.46 -0.81 10.54
N LEU A 342 -15.81 -2.09 10.35
CA LEU A 342 -16.73 -2.82 11.22
C LEU A 342 -16.08 -4.09 11.80
N THR A 343 -16.13 -4.24 13.12
CA THR A 343 -15.68 -5.46 13.81
C THR A 343 -16.73 -6.56 13.73
N GLY A 344 -16.29 -7.81 13.83
CA GLY A 344 -17.16 -8.97 13.83
C GLY A 344 -16.38 -10.28 13.87
N SER A 345 -17.09 -11.40 13.80
CA SER A 345 -16.47 -12.74 13.75
C SER A 345 -16.02 -13.05 12.32
N TRP A 346 -14.99 -12.33 11.87
CA TRP A 346 -14.45 -12.42 10.51
C TRP A 346 -13.39 -13.51 10.40
N GLN A 347 -13.28 -14.09 9.20
CA GLN A 347 -12.23 -15.02 8.79
C GLN A 347 -11.67 -14.55 7.46
N SER A 348 -10.42 -14.90 7.17
CA SER A 348 -9.75 -14.60 5.88
C SER A 348 -10.53 -15.08 4.65
N THR A 349 -11.37 -16.11 4.83
CA THR A 349 -12.18 -16.74 3.78
C THR A 349 -13.69 -16.59 4.00
N ASP A 350 -14.13 -15.80 4.99
CA ASP A 350 -15.55 -15.53 5.28
C ASP A 350 -15.68 -14.31 6.21
N ALA A 351 -16.05 -13.16 5.64
CA ALA A 351 -16.28 -11.95 6.41
C ALA A 351 -17.56 -11.21 5.96
N LEU A 352 -17.51 -9.88 5.86
CA LEU A 352 -18.71 -9.07 5.68
C LEU A 352 -19.36 -9.28 4.31
N HIS A 353 -18.56 -9.26 3.24
CA HIS A 353 -19.06 -9.42 1.88
C HIS A 353 -19.75 -10.76 1.68
N CYS A 354 -19.19 -11.85 2.22
CA CYS A 354 -19.76 -13.21 2.13
C CYS A 354 -21.15 -13.33 2.78
N ARG A 355 -21.49 -12.43 3.70
CA ARG A 355 -22.70 -12.49 4.55
C ARG A 355 -23.73 -11.42 4.21
N THR A 356 -23.53 -10.70 3.10
CA THR A 356 -24.37 -9.60 2.66
C THR A 356 -24.52 -9.60 1.13
N LYS A 357 -25.65 -9.13 0.62
CA LYS A 357 -25.85 -8.95 -0.83
C LYS A 357 -26.65 -7.68 -1.11
N GLY A 358 -26.05 -6.73 -1.84
CA GLY A 358 -26.76 -5.52 -2.30
C GLY A 358 -28.00 -5.87 -3.13
N ILE A 359 -29.07 -5.10 -2.95
CA ILE A 359 -30.31 -5.18 -3.74
C ILE A 359 -30.31 -3.99 -4.69
N ALA A 360 -30.22 -4.26 -5.99
CA ALA A 360 -30.16 -3.23 -7.02
C ALA A 360 -31.37 -2.28 -6.97
N ASP A 361 -31.12 -0.97 -7.10
CA ASP A 361 -32.21 0.02 -7.14
C ASP A 361 -33.00 -0.10 -8.43
N ARG A 362 -34.28 -0.49 -8.30
CA ARG A 362 -35.17 -0.71 -9.44
C ARG A 362 -35.63 0.59 -10.11
N ASN A 363 -35.40 1.73 -9.47
CA ASN A 363 -35.74 3.05 -9.98
C ASN A 363 -34.51 3.89 -10.33
N THR A 364 -33.33 3.27 -10.42
CA THR A 364 -32.08 4.01 -10.64
C THR A 364 -32.12 4.85 -11.92
N LEU A 365 -31.44 5.99 -11.87
CA LEU A 365 -31.09 6.75 -13.06
C LEU A 365 -29.63 6.42 -13.39
N PHE A 366 -29.44 5.68 -14.47
CA PHE A 366 -28.13 5.26 -14.94
C PHE A 366 -27.65 6.19 -16.04
N ILE A 367 -26.39 6.59 -15.96
CA ILE A 367 -25.69 7.38 -16.97
C ILE A 367 -24.65 6.44 -17.58
N LYS A 368 -24.70 6.19 -18.89
CA LYS A 368 -23.67 5.45 -19.61
C LYS A 368 -22.81 6.44 -20.37
N HIS A 369 -21.53 6.52 -20.03
CA HIS A 369 -20.60 7.49 -20.61
C HIS A 369 -19.22 6.87 -20.80
N MET A 370 -18.59 7.16 -21.95
CA MET A 370 -17.19 6.86 -22.21
C MET A 370 -16.34 8.09 -21.88
N PRO A 371 -15.54 8.08 -20.81
CA PRO A 371 -14.80 9.25 -20.42
C PRO A 371 -13.66 9.58 -21.39
N LEU A 372 -13.41 10.86 -21.57
CA LEU A 372 -12.11 11.35 -22.02
C LEU A 372 -11.10 11.18 -20.87
N LEU A 373 -10.05 10.42 -21.13
CA LEU A 373 -8.97 10.10 -20.19
C LEU A 373 -7.61 10.48 -20.80
N ALA A 374 -6.57 10.47 -19.96
CA ALA A 374 -5.18 10.67 -20.35
C ALA A 374 -4.96 11.95 -21.20
N GLU A 375 -4.10 11.90 -22.21
CA GLU A 375 -3.79 13.02 -23.09
C GLU A 375 -4.80 13.13 -24.26
N GLN A 376 -5.47 14.27 -24.37
CA GLN A 376 -6.34 14.61 -25.48
C GLN A 376 -5.69 15.69 -26.34
N PRO A 377 -5.78 15.65 -27.69
CA PRO A 377 -5.18 16.69 -28.53
C PRO A 377 -5.71 18.10 -28.20
N GLU A 378 -4.92 19.13 -28.48
CA GLU A 378 -5.39 20.53 -28.37
C GLU A 378 -6.49 20.78 -29.42
N LEU A 379 -7.73 20.95 -28.94
CA LEU A 379 -8.93 21.14 -29.75
C LEU A 379 -9.64 22.43 -29.35
N SER A 380 -10.54 22.92 -30.22
CA SER A 380 -11.39 24.08 -29.88
C SER A 380 -12.47 23.76 -28.84
N GLY A 381 -12.71 22.49 -28.55
CA GLY A 381 -13.64 21.98 -27.56
C GLY A 381 -13.64 20.46 -27.54
N TYR A 382 -14.12 19.91 -26.44
CA TYR A 382 -14.15 18.48 -26.14
C TYR A 382 -15.61 18.03 -26.01
N GLU A 383 -16.03 17.12 -26.88
CA GLU A 383 -17.39 16.62 -26.90
C GLU A 383 -17.57 15.56 -25.81
N ILE A 384 -18.59 15.75 -24.98
CA ILE A 384 -19.00 14.83 -23.92
C ILE A 384 -20.37 14.29 -24.31
N GLU A 385 -20.46 12.97 -24.51
CA GLU A 385 -21.69 12.27 -24.87
C GLU A 385 -22.07 11.27 -23.78
N ALA A 386 -23.35 11.21 -23.41
CA ALA A 386 -23.84 10.22 -22.46
C ALA A 386 -25.25 9.73 -22.83
N GLU A 387 -25.51 8.46 -22.58
CA GLU A 387 -26.87 7.91 -22.59
C GLU A 387 -27.45 7.98 -21.18
N ILE A 388 -28.64 8.55 -21.04
CA ILE A 388 -29.33 8.70 -19.76
C ILE A 388 -30.55 7.78 -19.73
N ILE A 389 -30.58 6.85 -18.77
CA ILE A 389 -31.57 5.78 -18.67
C ILE A 389 -32.25 5.85 -17.30
N ALA A 390 -33.56 6.10 -17.28
CA ALA A 390 -34.36 6.07 -16.06
C ALA A 390 -35.13 4.75 -15.93
N TYR A 391 -34.66 3.86 -15.04
CA TYR A 391 -35.32 2.58 -14.75
C TYR A 391 -36.62 2.75 -13.96
N SER A 392 -36.84 3.94 -13.36
CA SER A 392 -38.12 4.34 -12.77
C SER A 392 -39.29 4.40 -13.76
N GLY A 393 -39.00 4.37 -15.07
CA GLY A 393 -39.96 4.60 -16.15
C GLY A 393 -40.43 6.06 -16.27
N GLN A 394 -39.86 6.97 -15.47
CA GLN A 394 -40.13 8.41 -15.57
C GLN A 394 -39.35 9.02 -16.74
N SER A 395 -39.83 10.16 -17.23
CA SER A 395 -39.09 10.94 -18.22
C SER A 395 -37.88 11.64 -17.58
N ILE A 396 -36.79 11.79 -18.33
CA ILE A 396 -35.63 12.60 -17.90
C ILE A 396 -36.04 14.07 -17.75
N ASP A 397 -35.60 14.75 -16.68
CA ASP A 397 -35.68 16.20 -16.61
C ASP A 397 -34.54 16.81 -17.42
N ASN A 398 -34.82 17.18 -18.66
CA ASN A 398 -33.83 17.74 -19.58
C ASN A 398 -33.12 18.99 -19.04
N ASN A 399 -33.67 19.72 -18.06
CA ASN A 399 -32.97 20.88 -17.47
C ASN A 399 -31.93 20.48 -16.42
N SER A 400 -31.98 19.22 -15.96
CA SER A 400 -31.06 18.69 -14.96
C SER A 400 -29.82 18.03 -15.56
N VAL A 401 -29.86 17.63 -16.85
CA VAL A 401 -28.75 16.94 -17.51
C VAL A 401 -27.61 17.93 -17.77
N LYS A 402 -26.52 17.79 -17.03
CA LYS A 402 -25.40 18.73 -17.05
C LYS A 402 -24.05 18.03 -17.00
N VAL A 403 -23.07 18.65 -17.64
CA VAL A 403 -21.65 18.41 -17.38
C VAL A 403 -21.15 19.50 -16.44
N PHE A 404 -20.51 19.09 -15.36
CA PHE A 404 -19.78 19.97 -14.47
C PHE A 404 -18.29 19.77 -14.72
N TYR A 405 -17.55 20.83 -15.07
CA TYR A 405 -16.12 20.73 -15.37
C TYR A 405 -15.32 21.83 -14.66
N ARG A 406 -14.04 21.58 -14.38
CA ARG A 406 -13.08 22.58 -13.88
C ARG A 406 -11.77 22.43 -14.63
N VAL A 407 -10.98 23.50 -14.62
CA VAL A 407 -9.66 23.56 -15.26
C VAL A 407 -8.62 23.85 -14.19
N ASP A 408 -7.53 23.09 -14.18
CA ASP A 408 -6.38 23.23 -13.29
C ASP A 408 -6.77 23.35 -11.80
N GLY A 409 -7.69 22.50 -11.34
CA GLY A 409 -8.18 22.48 -9.96
C GLY A 409 -9.03 23.70 -9.55
N GLY A 410 -9.49 24.49 -10.52
CA GLY A 410 -10.38 25.65 -10.30
C GLY A 410 -11.79 25.29 -9.80
N ALA A 411 -12.68 26.28 -9.77
CA ALA A 411 -14.09 26.04 -9.43
C ALA A 411 -14.82 25.34 -10.60
N TYR A 412 -15.80 24.48 -10.26
CA TYR A 412 -16.66 23.87 -11.27
C TYR A 412 -17.54 24.91 -11.99
N GLU A 413 -17.57 24.81 -13.30
CA GLU A 413 -18.51 25.44 -14.22
C GLU A 413 -19.53 24.40 -14.70
N GLU A 414 -20.74 24.85 -15.04
CA GLU A 414 -21.83 23.98 -15.51
C GLU A 414 -22.17 24.22 -16.97
N ILE A 415 -22.38 23.14 -17.72
CA ILE A 415 -22.85 23.14 -19.12
C ILE A 415 -24.07 22.23 -19.20
N GLY A 416 -25.20 22.76 -19.68
CA GLY A 416 -26.37 21.93 -19.96
C GLY A 416 -26.11 21.05 -21.20
N MET A 417 -26.51 19.77 -21.12
CA MET A 417 -26.39 18.85 -22.25
C MET A 417 -27.62 18.91 -23.14
N ASP A 418 -27.41 18.96 -24.46
CA ASP A 418 -28.46 18.98 -25.47
C ASP A 418 -28.92 17.55 -25.79
N PHE A 419 -30.23 17.33 -25.80
CA PHE A 419 -30.81 16.04 -26.19
C PHE A 419 -30.67 15.79 -27.70
N GLN A 420 -30.01 14.70 -28.07
CA GLN A 420 -29.73 14.32 -29.46
C GLN A 420 -30.75 13.33 -30.04
N GLY A 421 -31.55 12.69 -29.19
CA GLY A 421 -32.56 11.69 -29.58
C GLY A 421 -32.33 10.33 -28.90
N GLY A 422 -33.40 9.54 -28.76
CA GLY A 422 -33.33 8.26 -28.05
C GLY A 422 -33.01 8.49 -26.57
N LYS A 423 -31.85 8.00 -26.12
CA LYS A 423 -31.30 8.17 -24.76
C LYS A 423 -30.10 9.12 -24.73
N LEU A 424 -29.65 9.65 -25.88
CA LEU A 424 -28.38 10.35 -26.05
C LEU A 424 -28.48 11.85 -25.77
N TYR A 425 -27.51 12.35 -25.00
CA TYR A 425 -27.28 13.76 -24.70
C TYR A 425 -25.82 14.11 -24.99
N SER A 426 -25.56 15.35 -25.39
CA SER A 426 -24.19 15.82 -25.59
C SER A 426 -23.96 17.26 -25.16
N ALA A 427 -22.73 17.57 -24.76
CA ALA A 427 -22.25 18.92 -24.48
C ALA A 427 -20.81 19.08 -25.00
N ILE A 428 -20.35 20.32 -25.12
CA ILE A 428 -18.98 20.62 -25.52
C ILE A 428 -18.31 21.43 -24.41
N ILE A 429 -17.31 20.86 -23.76
CA ILE A 429 -16.40 21.58 -22.87
C ILE A 429 -15.52 22.49 -23.75
N PRO A 430 -15.41 23.81 -23.47
CA PRO A 430 -14.56 24.71 -24.24
C PRO A 430 -13.09 24.29 -24.23
N GLY A 431 -12.40 24.43 -25.37
CA GLY A 431 -10.98 24.10 -25.49
C GLY A 431 -10.10 24.91 -24.55
N GLN A 432 -9.07 24.27 -23.98
CA GLN A 432 -8.09 24.89 -23.08
C GLN A 432 -6.70 24.93 -23.73
N VAL A 433 -5.75 25.57 -23.06
CA VAL A 433 -4.36 25.64 -23.56
C VAL A 433 -3.63 24.33 -23.31
N ASN A 434 -2.65 24.01 -24.16
CA ASN A 434 -1.77 22.86 -23.97
C ASN A 434 -1.13 22.85 -22.56
N GLY A 435 -1.17 21.69 -21.89
CA GLY A 435 -0.74 21.47 -20.52
C GLY A 435 -1.82 21.66 -19.45
N SER A 436 -3.05 22.09 -19.80
CA SER A 436 -4.14 22.24 -18.82
C SER A 436 -4.71 20.87 -18.43
N GLN A 437 -5.06 20.69 -17.16
CA GLN A 437 -5.86 19.57 -16.68
C GLN A 437 -7.34 19.95 -16.67
N ILE A 438 -8.20 19.08 -17.19
CA ILE A 438 -9.66 19.23 -17.13
C ILE A 438 -10.23 18.07 -16.33
N ASP A 439 -10.93 18.39 -15.25
CA ASP A 439 -11.72 17.42 -14.49
C ASP A 439 -13.20 17.66 -14.72
N TYR A 440 -14.01 16.62 -14.89
CA TYR A 440 -15.46 16.75 -15.09
C TYR A 440 -16.26 15.54 -14.59
N TYR A 441 -17.56 15.76 -14.34
CA TYR A 441 -18.53 14.70 -14.09
C TYR A 441 -19.87 15.08 -14.73
N ILE A 442 -20.75 14.08 -14.89
CA ILE A 442 -22.09 14.25 -15.44
C ILE A 442 -23.11 14.05 -14.32
N GLU A 443 -24.13 14.90 -14.26
CA GLU A 443 -25.27 14.75 -13.36
C GLU A 443 -26.56 14.82 -14.17
N ALA A 444 -27.54 14.00 -13.81
CA ALA A 444 -28.88 14.05 -14.37
C ALA A 444 -29.92 13.58 -13.35
N SER A 445 -31.16 14.05 -13.54
CA SER A 445 -32.31 13.57 -12.78
C SER A 445 -33.49 13.24 -13.68
N ASP A 446 -34.36 12.34 -13.22
CA ASP A 446 -35.70 12.18 -13.80
C ASP A 446 -36.71 13.12 -13.15
N ILE A 447 -37.90 13.26 -13.75
CA ILE A 447 -38.99 14.10 -13.20
C ILE A 447 -39.53 13.58 -11.86
N GLY A 448 -39.19 12.35 -11.46
CA GLY A 448 -39.50 11.77 -10.16
C GLY A 448 -38.51 12.19 -9.07
N GLY A 449 -37.39 12.81 -9.45
CA GLY A 449 -36.33 13.25 -8.54
C GLY A 449 -35.25 12.20 -8.30
N ASN A 450 -35.20 11.10 -9.06
CA ASN A 450 -34.08 10.17 -9.00
C ASN A 450 -32.86 10.84 -9.63
N LEU A 451 -31.85 11.12 -8.82
CA LEU A 451 -30.57 11.70 -9.23
C LEU A 451 -29.58 10.58 -9.55
N GLY A 452 -28.77 10.78 -10.59
CA GLY A 452 -27.61 9.95 -10.92
C GLY A 452 -26.42 10.81 -11.33
N ASN A 453 -25.22 10.33 -11.01
CA ASN A 453 -23.95 10.93 -11.41
C ASN A 453 -23.13 9.93 -12.25
N HIS A 454 -22.14 10.45 -12.98
CA HIS A 454 -21.08 9.65 -13.56
C HIS A 454 -19.73 10.39 -13.46
N PRO A 455 -18.72 9.83 -12.75
CA PRO A 455 -18.76 8.60 -11.93
C PRO A 455 -19.80 8.65 -10.80
N PHE A 456 -20.07 7.51 -10.15
CA PHE A 456 -21.17 7.37 -9.17
C PHE A 456 -21.14 8.44 -8.07
N ILE A 457 -19.95 8.74 -7.53
CA ILE A 457 -19.79 9.71 -6.44
C ILE A 457 -19.84 11.17 -6.92
N GLY A 458 -19.66 11.42 -8.22
CA GLY A 458 -19.68 12.74 -8.84
C GLY A 458 -18.42 13.56 -8.55
N ALA A 459 -18.61 14.79 -8.05
CA ALA A 459 -17.54 15.77 -7.87
C ALA A 459 -16.30 15.32 -7.05
N PRO A 460 -16.40 14.42 -6.05
CA PRO A 460 -15.24 13.95 -5.30
C PRO A 460 -14.24 13.11 -6.11
N ASP A 461 -14.71 12.39 -7.13
CA ASP A 461 -13.88 11.53 -7.99
C ASP A 461 -14.28 11.78 -9.47
N PRO A 462 -13.96 12.97 -10.02
CA PRO A 462 -14.33 13.33 -11.38
C PRO A 462 -13.45 12.60 -12.40
N HIS A 463 -13.96 12.45 -13.62
CA HIS A 463 -13.11 12.09 -14.76
C HIS A 463 -12.09 13.17 -15.03
N GLY A 464 -10.89 12.80 -15.49
CA GLY A 464 -9.80 13.74 -15.75
C GLY A 464 -9.05 13.45 -17.05
N PHE A 465 -8.69 14.51 -17.77
CA PHE A 465 -7.77 14.42 -18.91
C PHE A 465 -6.91 15.68 -19.06
N PHE A 466 -5.79 15.54 -19.76
CA PHE A 466 -4.87 16.64 -20.06
C PHE A 466 -5.04 17.11 -21.50
N VAL A 467 -4.96 18.43 -21.71
CA VAL A 467 -4.91 19.01 -23.05
C VAL A 467 -3.48 18.96 -23.58
N GLY A 468 -3.24 18.10 -24.55
CA GLY A 468 -1.96 17.79 -25.17
C GLY A 468 -1.02 17.03 -24.23
N GLU A 469 0.28 17.28 -24.32
CA GLU A 469 1.28 16.56 -23.51
C GLU A 469 1.13 16.94 -22.03
N GLN A 470 1.04 15.94 -21.17
CA GLN A 470 1.10 16.15 -19.72
C GLN A 470 2.50 16.67 -19.35
N LEU A 471 2.55 17.76 -18.59
CA LEU A 471 3.80 18.43 -18.23
C LEU A 471 4.07 18.23 -16.75
N PHE A 472 5.24 17.67 -16.42
CA PHE A 472 5.61 17.38 -15.03
C PHE A 472 6.78 18.23 -14.56
N ALA A 473 6.88 18.44 -13.25
CA ALA A 473 8.14 18.82 -12.62
C ALA A 473 8.96 17.53 -12.44
N CYS A 474 10.26 17.57 -12.68
CA CYS A 474 11.12 16.40 -12.48
C CYS A 474 12.32 16.83 -11.64
N ILE A 475 12.40 16.32 -10.40
CA ILE A 475 13.51 16.62 -9.50
C ILE A 475 14.71 15.74 -9.83
N ASN A 476 15.89 16.34 -9.84
CA ASN A 476 17.15 15.62 -9.89
C ASN A 476 18.11 16.21 -8.85
N VAL A 477 18.48 15.39 -7.86
CA VAL A 477 19.51 15.72 -6.87
C VAL A 477 20.84 15.14 -7.34
N ASP A 478 21.92 15.92 -7.28
CA ASP A 478 23.22 15.55 -7.86
C ASP A 478 24.07 14.61 -6.98
N ILE A 479 23.63 14.35 -5.75
CA ILE A 479 24.28 13.46 -4.78
C ILE A 479 23.29 12.43 -4.22
N THR A 480 23.84 11.36 -3.64
CA THR A 480 23.06 10.33 -2.93
C THR A 480 23.35 10.28 -1.44
N GLU A 481 24.43 10.91 -0.97
CA GLU A 481 24.85 10.96 0.43
C GLU A 481 25.82 12.14 0.67
N ILE A 482 25.95 12.57 1.92
CA ILE A 482 26.92 13.57 2.38
C ILE A 482 27.87 12.92 3.40
N ASN A 483 29.17 12.96 3.13
CA ASN A 483 30.20 12.51 4.07
C ASN A 483 31.11 13.68 4.44
N THR A 484 31.07 14.13 5.70
CA THR A 484 31.85 15.29 6.13
C THR A 484 32.44 15.15 7.53
N SER A 485 33.34 16.06 7.89
CA SER A 485 34.00 16.00 9.20
C SER A 485 34.42 17.37 9.71
N ALA A 486 34.35 17.55 11.03
CA ALA A 486 34.82 18.76 11.70
C ALA A 486 35.64 18.43 12.96
N SER A 487 36.48 19.38 13.37
CA SER A 487 37.06 19.34 14.71
C SER A 487 36.02 19.83 15.74
N LEU A 488 36.16 19.40 16.99
CA LEU A 488 35.29 19.82 18.09
C LEU A 488 35.00 21.33 18.09
N ASN A 489 33.71 21.71 18.18
CA ASN A 489 33.20 23.10 18.15
C ASN A 489 33.50 23.88 16.84
N ASN A 490 33.72 23.19 15.73
CA ASN A 490 33.75 23.80 14.41
C ASN A 490 32.63 23.24 13.54
N THR A 491 32.26 24.02 12.53
CA THR A 491 31.25 23.66 11.54
C THR A 491 31.93 23.21 10.24
N SER A 492 31.38 22.19 9.60
CA SER A 492 31.67 21.85 8.20
C SER A 492 30.49 22.27 7.33
N ASN A 493 30.76 22.77 6.14
CA ASN A 493 29.71 23.13 5.18
C ASN A 493 29.93 22.34 3.89
N GLU A 494 28.87 21.74 3.39
CA GLU A 494 28.79 21.03 2.12
C GLU A 494 27.68 21.66 1.28
N GLU A 495 27.60 21.32 0.00
CA GLU A 495 26.57 21.82 -0.90
C GLU A 495 26.07 20.67 -1.78
N PHE A 496 24.78 20.70 -2.14
CA PHE A 496 24.21 19.87 -3.20
C PHE A 496 23.28 20.68 -4.08
N VAL A 497 22.97 20.16 -5.27
CA VAL A 497 22.16 20.83 -6.27
C VAL A 497 20.85 20.09 -6.46
N ILE A 498 19.74 20.83 -6.36
CA ILE A 498 18.44 20.38 -6.83
C ILE A 498 18.23 20.97 -8.23
N ALA A 499 18.02 20.13 -9.23
CA ALA A 499 17.69 20.56 -10.59
C ALA A 499 16.26 20.18 -10.94
N ASN A 500 15.59 21.03 -11.73
CA ASN A 500 14.32 20.71 -12.36
C ASN A 500 14.55 20.33 -13.82
N THR A 501 14.48 19.05 -14.15
CA THR A 501 14.57 18.53 -15.52
C THR A 501 13.20 18.44 -16.22
N GLY A 502 12.12 18.77 -15.50
CA GLY A 502 10.74 18.76 -15.99
C GLY A 502 10.36 20.00 -16.79
N GLN A 503 9.10 20.05 -17.22
CA GLN A 503 8.53 21.09 -18.09
C GLN A 503 7.75 22.18 -17.33
N ILE A 504 7.31 21.93 -16.10
CA ILE A 504 6.68 22.94 -15.21
C ILE A 504 7.58 23.28 -14.02
N ASP A 505 7.23 24.31 -13.24
CA ASP A 505 7.99 24.73 -12.06
C ASP A 505 7.99 23.61 -10.98
N LEU A 506 9.18 23.29 -10.46
CA LEU A 506 9.41 22.35 -9.37
C LEU A 506 9.36 23.13 -8.05
N ASN A 507 8.40 22.83 -7.20
CA ASN A 507 8.32 23.32 -5.83
C ASN A 507 8.90 22.26 -4.91
N TYR A 508 9.80 22.66 -4.01
CA TYR A 508 10.41 21.75 -3.05
C TYR A 508 10.48 22.36 -1.65
N SER A 509 10.52 21.48 -0.65
CA SER A 509 10.82 21.80 0.75
C SER A 509 11.82 20.79 1.30
N ILE A 510 12.66 21.22 2.24
CA ILE A 510 13.71 20.43 2.85
C ILE A 510 13.49 20.37 4.36
N SER A 511 13.54 19.17 4.91
CA SER A 511 13.64 18.90 6.34
C SER A 511 14.84 18.00 6.61
N TRP A 512 15.22 17.85 7.87
CA TRP A 512 16.26 16.91 8.27
C TRP A 512 15.94 16.27 9.62
N ASN A 513 16.47 15.08 9.83
CA ASN A 513 16.43 14.39 11.10
C ASN A 513 17.85 13.99 11.53
N THR A 514 18.18 14.28 12.79
CA THR A 514 19.47 13.96 13.42
C THR A 514 19.35 12.99 14.59
N SER A 515 18.15 12.45 14.85
CA SER A 515 17.93 11.48 15.91
C SER A 515 18.70 10.20 15.61
N VAL A 516 19.53 9.78 16.56
CA VAL A 516 20.19 8.47 16.50
C VAL A 516 19.47 7.58 17.50
N SER A 517 19.22 6.33 17.12
CA SER A 517 18.76 5.32 18.07
C SER A 517 19.95 4.69 18.79
N GLU A 518 19.98 4.74 20.12
CA GLU A 518 20.94 4.00 20.93
C GLU A 518 20.37 2.61 21.20
N ASP A 519 21.07 1.57 20.71
CA ASP A 519 20.67 0.19 20.88
C ASP A 519 21.22 -0.40 22.18
N PHE A 520 20.32 -0.89 23.02
CA PHE A 520 20.62 -1.62 24.24
C PHE A 520 20.33 -3.10 24.01
N ILE A 521 21.38 -3.92 24.09
CA ILE A 521 21.28 -5.37 23.88
C ILE A 521 21.28 -6.08 25.24
N TYR A 522 20.23 -6.87 25.49
CA TYR A 522 20.03 -7.64 26.70
C TYR A 522 19.99 -9.14 26.38
N ASP A 523 20.97 -9.89 26.88
CA ASP A 523 20.94 -11.34 26.84
C ASP A 523 19.86 -11.85 27.83
N VAL A 524 18.93 -12.67 27.33
CA VAL A 524 17.89 -13.30 28.15
C VAL A 524 18.30 -14.75 28.44
N GLU A 525 18.03 -15.25 29.65
CA GLU A 525 18.24 -16.67 29.94
C GLU A 525 17.37 -17.54 29.05
N ASN A 526 17.94 -18.64 28.54
CA ASN A 526 17.20 -19.65 27.79
C ASN A 526 15.94 -20.10 28.54
N SER A 527 14.88 -20.36 27.79
CA SER A 527 13.67 -20.96 28.34
C SER A 527 13.91 -22.33 28.94
N PRO A 528 13.06 -22.75 29.90
CA PRO A 528 13.06 -24.09 30.45
C PRO A 528 13.04 -25.13 29.32
N ALA A 529 13.79 -26.21 29.51
CA ALA A 529 13.83 -27.30 28.52
C ALA A 529 12.42 -27.82 28.20
N GLN A 530 12.21 -28.28 26.97
CA GLN A 530 10.94 -28.81 26.44
C GLN A 530 10.22 -29.85 27.33
N THR A 531 10.90 -30.44 28.31
CA THR A 531 10.37 -31.48 29.23
C THR A 531 10.21 -31.00 30.66
N ALA A 532 10.44 -29.72 30.94
CA ALA A 532 10.50 -29.16 32.29
C ALA A 532 9.17 -28.52 32.75
N TRP A 533 8.24 -28.28 31.83
CA TRP A 533 6.97 -27.59 32.02
C TRP A 533 5.89 -28.29 31.20
N GLU A 534 4.63 -28.04 31.54
CA GLU A 534 3.46 -28.63 30.86
C GLU A 534 2.75 -27.58 30.00
N SER A 535 2.23 -26.49 30.56
CA SER A 535 1.36 -25.54 29.84
C SER A 535 1.85 -24.08 29.83
N ASN A 536 2.57 -23.62 30.85
CA ASN A 536 3.05 -22.24 30.88
C ASN A 536 4.37 -22.11 31.66
N THR A 537 5.44 -21.70 30.99
CA THR A 537 6.77 -21.57 31.60
C THR A 537 6.86 -20.53 32.71
N TYR A 538 6.03 -19.47 32.66
CA TYR A 538 6.01 -18.42 33.67
C TYR A 538 5.21 -18.83 34.88
N ASP A 539 3.98 -19.30 34.69
CA ASP A 539 3.12 -19.68 35.82
C ASP A 539 3.67 -20.90 36.60
N GLU A 540 4.33 -21.82 35.90
CA GLU A 540 4.85 -23.05 36.51
C GLU A 540 6.26 -22.89 37.09
N LEU A 541 7.13 -22.17 36.36
CA LEU A 541 8.57 -22.13 36.66
C LEU A 541 9.11 -20.72 36.91
N GLY A 542 8.33 -19.67 36.68
CA GLY A 542 8.74 -18.28 36.85
C GLY A 542 9.81 -17.82 35.86
N TRP A 543 9.90 -18.45 34.68
CA TRP A 543 10.77 -17.98 33.61
C TRP A 543 10.04 -16.95 32.74
N THR A 544 10.60 -15.78 32.38
CA THR A 544 11.76 -15.05 32.94
C THR A 544 11.32 -13.62 33.25
N ASP A 545 11.48 -13.18 34.50
CA ASP A 545 11.43 -11.75 34.84
C ASP A 545 12.81 -11.13 34.53
N MET A 546 12.92 -10.33 33.47
CA MET A 546 14.11 -9.53 33.15
C MET A 546 13.93 -8.13 33.70
N ASN A 547 14.83 -7.70 34.60
CA ASN A 547 14.85 -6.32 35.08
C ASN A 547 15.78 -5.46 34.22
N ILE A 548 15.21 -4.53 33.46
CA ILE A 548 15.96 -3.51 32.70
C ILE A 548 16.09 -2.27 33.57
N THR A 549 17.33 -1.83 33.80
CA THR A 549 17.63 -0.66 34.64
C THR A 549 17.79 0.64 33.86
N ASP A 550 18.06 0.54 32.56
CA ASP A 550 18.23 1.70 31.68
C ASP A 550 16.88 2.42 31.48
N GLU A 551 16.94 3.75 31.40
CA GLU A 551 15.77 4.63 31.27
C GLU A 551 15.69 5.20 29.85
N GLY A 552 14.48 5.36 29.32
CA GLY A 552 14.24 5.91 28.01
C GLY A 552 12.94 5.43 27.37
N GLU A 553 12.40 6.27 26.50
CA GLU A 553 11.28 5.93 25.63
C GLU A 553 11.77 5.03 24.50
N ILE A 554 11.07 3.90 24.30
CA ILE A 554 11.39 2.89 23.29
C ILE A 554 11.04 3.47 21.91
N ALA A 555 12.01 3.46 21.00
CA ALA A 555 11.82 3.84 19.60
C ALA A 555 11.64 2.62 18.69
N ASN A 556 12.31 1.51 19.01
CA ASN A 556 12.13 0.22 18.36
C ASN A 556 12.50 -0.89 19.35
N TRP A 557 11.82 -2.03 19.25
CA TRP A 557 12.07 -3.21 20.08
C TRP A 557 12.23 -4.43 19.19
N LYS A 558 13.28 -5.21 19.41
CA LYS A 558 13.63 -6.39 18.61
C LYS A 558 14.07 -7.55 19.49
N ILE A 559 13.80 -8.78 19.08
CA ILE A 559 14.32 -10.01 19.70
C ILE A 559 14.91 -10.96 18.67
N ASP A 560 16.12 -11.44 18.95
CA ASP A 560 16.79 -12.53 18.26
C ASP A 560 16.73 -13.78 19.15
N TYR A 561 16.34 -14.93 18.61
CA TYR A 561 16.28 -16.20 19.37
C TYR A 561 16.37 -17.43 18.47
N THR A 562 16.78 -18.56 19.04
CA THR A 562 16.65 -19.88 18.44
C THR A 562 15.45 -20.59 19.04
N TRP A 563 14.59 -21.12 18.19
CA TRP A 563 13.40 -21.86 18.55
C TRP A 563 13.57 -23.35 18.26
N ASP A 564 13.25 -24.18 19.24
CA ASP A 564 13.15 -25.63 19.11
C ASP A 564 11.73 -26.06 19.46
N THR A 565 11.04 -26.67 18.50
CA THR A 565 9.67 -27.16 18.59
C THR A 565 9.63 -28.60 18.12
N ASP A 566 8.69 -29.37 18.64
CA ASP A 566 8.41 -30.71 18.13
C ASP A 566 7.52 -30.67 16.85
N GLN A 567 6.84 -31.78 16.55
CA GLN A 567 6.02 -31.91 15.33
C GLN A 567 4.76 -31.01 15.32
N TYR A 568 4.44 -30.33 16.42
CA TYR A 568 3.16 -29.62 16.63
C TYR A 568 3.33 -28.11 16.95
N GLY A 569 4.25 -27.40 16.31
CA GLY A 569 4.58 -25.99 16.60
C GLY A 569 3.44 -24.94 16.58
N TYR A 570 2.21 -25.27 16.17
CA TYR A 570 1.03 -24.39 16.24
C TYR A 570 0.39 -24.33 17.63
N GLU A 571 0.72 -25.25 18.53
CA GLU A 571 0.15 -25.29 19.89
C GLU A 571 0.84 -24.36 20.88
N SER A 572 1.99 -23.79 20.50
CA SER A 572 2.77 -22.94 21.38
C SER A 572 2.82 -21.49 20.94
N VAL A 573 2.80 -20.61 21.95
CA VAL A 573 2.92 -19.16 21.77
C VAL A 573 4.05 -18.68 22.66
N PHE A 574 5.00 -17.97 22.06
CA PHE A 574 6.06 -17.26 22.78
C PHE A 574 5.65 -15.79 22.93
N LEU A 575 5.55 -15.29 24.16
CA LEU A 575 5.04 -13.96 24.48
C LEU A 575 6.06 -13.12 25.26
N VAL A 576 5.85 -11.81 25.20
CA VAL A 576 6.52 -10.81 26.02
C VAL A 576 5.50 -9.81 26.60
N GLU A 577 5.74 -9.35 27.84
CA GLU A 577 5.02 -8.27 28.52
C GLU A 577 6.00 -7.17 28.93
N SER A 578 5.67 -5.92 28.63
CA SER A 578 6.42 -4.73 29.04
C SER A 578 6.12 -4.34 30.49
N PRO A 579 6.96 -3.49 31.13
CA PRO A 579 6.69 -2.95 32.46
C PRO A 579 5.38 -2.16 32.56
N ALA A 580 4.85 -1.64 31.44
CA ALA A 580 3.57 -0.95 31.36
C ALA A 580 2.37 -1.92 31.35
N GLY A 581 2.62 -3.23 31.16
CA GLY A 581 1.60 -4.27 31.06
C GLY A 581 1.13 -4.56 29.64
N THR A 582 1.79 -3.98 28.63
CA THR A 582 1.51 -4.26 27.22
C THR A 582 2.09 -5.61 26.84
N GLN A 583 1.29 -6.46 26.19
CA GLN A 583 1.70 -7.81 25.80
C GLN A 583 1.78 -7.91 24.28
N ALA A 584 2.77 -8.65 23.78
CA ALA A 584 2.91 -8.97 22.37
C ALA A 584 3.37 -10.41 22.16
N THR A 585 2.97 -10.98 21.02
CA THR A 585 3.38 -12.32 20.60
C THR A 585 4.70 -12.23 19.82
N ILE A 586 5.72 -12.94 20.30
CA ILE A 586 7.01 -13.10 19.61
C ILE A 586 6.90 -14.18 18.53
N ALA A 587 6.28 -15.31 18.85
CA ALA A 587 6.20 -16.46 17.96
C ALA A 587 4.92 -17.27 18.19
N THR A 588 4.34 -17.78 17.12
CA THR A 588 3.26 -18.78 17.16
C THR A 588 3.28 -19.57 15.86
N GLY A 589 3.18 -20.91 15.91
CA GLY A 589 3.12 -21.72 14.68
C GLY A 589 4.39 -21.78 13.86
N VAL A 590 5.54 -21.40 14.42
CA VAL A 590 6.83 -21.36 13.70
C VAL A 590 7.57 -22.69 13.82
N GLU A 591 8.26 -23.10 12.75
CA GLU A 591 9.13 -24.29 12.77
C GLU A 591 10.40 -24.06 13.63
N GLY A 592 11.20 -25.10 13.83
CA GLY A 592 12.48 -24.96 14.53
C GLY A 592 13.50 -24.17 13.68
N GLY A 593 14.12 -23.14 14.25
CA GLY A 593 14.99 -22.23 13.50
C GLY A 593 15.54 -21.07 14.33
N THR A 594 16.32 -20.19 13.71
CA THR A 594 16.77 -18.93 14.33
C THR A 594 15.97 -17.78 13.73
N TYR A 595 15.43 -16.93 14.59
CA TYR A 595 14.48 -15.88 14.28
C TYR A 595 14.96 -14.54 14.80
N SER A 596 14.50 -13.49 14.13
CA SER A 596 14.76 -12.08 14.43
C SER A 596 13.45 -11.34 14.20
N VAL A 597 12.81 -10.87 15.27
CA VAL A 597 11.46 -10.29 15.24
C VAL A 597 11.52 -8.88 15.81
N SER A 598 10.97 -7.89 15.10
CA SER A 598 10.73 -6.54 15.62
C SER A 598 9.27 -6.38 16.03
N LEU A 599 9.00 -5.68 17.13
CA LEU A 599 7.67 -5.47 17.67
C LEU A 599 7.45 -3.98 17.94
N ASP A 600 6.53 -3.35 17.21
CA ASP A 600 6.18 -1.93 17.39
C ASP A 600 5.25 -1.68 18.59
N ALA A 601 4.71 -2.75 19.19
CA ALA A 601 3.77 -2.70 20.31
C ALA A 601 4.28 -1.92 21.53
N PHE A 602 5.61 -1.74 21.65
CA PHE A 602 6.25 -1.08 22.78
C PHE A 602 6.75 0.33 22.46
N ASN A 603 6.63 0.79 21.21
CA ASN A 603 7.12 2.10 20.80
C ASN A 603 6.39 3.19 21.61
N GLY A 604 7.15 4.09 22.22
CA GLY A 604 6.62 5.14 23.10
C GLY A 604 6.51 4.75 24.58
N GLU A 605 6.76 3.50 24.96
CA GLU A 605 6.77 3.09 26.36
C GLU A 605 8.13 3.32 27.03
N GLU A 606 8.14 3.42 28.37
CA GLU A 606 9.37 3.49 29.15
C GLU A 606 10.03 2.10 29.23
N MET A 607 11.30 2.01 28.82
CA MET A 607 12.02 0.72 28.80
C MET A 607 12.39 0.19 30.20
N GLN A 608 12.51 1.08 31.20
CA GLN A 608 12.90 0.71 32.57
C GLN A 608 11.81 -0.12 33.26
N GLY A 609 12.18 -1.29 33.76
CA GLY A 609 11.31 -2.08 34.62
C GLY A 609 11.43 -3.58 34.41
N ASP A 610 10.44 -4.31 34.93
CA ASP A 610 10.37 -5.76 34.83
C ASP A 610 9.65 -6.18 33.55
N TRP A 611 10.41 -6.74 32.62
CA TRP A 611 9.92 -7.39 31.40
C TRP A 611 9.69 -8.87 31.67
N LYS A 612 8.61 -9.43 31.12
CA LYS A 612 8.31 -10.86 31.27
C LYS A 612 8.31 -11.51 29.91
N LEU A 613 8.94 -12.67 29.81
CA LEU A 613 8.85 -13.53 28.64
C LEU A 613 8.38 -14.91 29.06
N TRP A 614 7.50 -15.53 28.27
CA TRP A 614 7.01 -16.87 28.57
C TRP A 614 6.50 -17.60 27.35
N ILE A 615 6.50 -18.92 27.42
CA ILE A 615 5.92 -19.80 26.42
C ILE A 615 4.68 -20.45 27.02
N THR A 616 3.59 -20.46 26.27
CA THR A 616 2.40 -21.26 26.55
C THR A 616 2.31 -22.43 25.58
N ASP A 617 1.68 -23.51 26.02
CA ASP A 617 1.31 -24.69 25.24
C ASP A 617 -0.14 -25.06 25.55
N ASP A 618 -0.97 -25.07 24.51
CA ASP A 618 -2.41 -25.35 24.59
C ASP A 618 -2.75 -26.80 24.95
N TYR A 619 -1.89 -27.78 24.63
CA TYR A 619 -2.13 -29.20 24.91
C TYR A 619 -1.44 -29.71 26.17
N GLY A 620 -0.49 -28.93 26.70
CA GLY A 620 0.09 -29.17 28.02
C GLY A 620 1.09 -30.33 28.04
N ASP A 621 1.70 -30.67 26.91
CA ASP A 621 2.67 -31.75 26.79
C ASP A 621 4.12 -31.26 26.63
N GLY A 622 4.32 -29.94 26.61
CA GLY A 622 5.62 -29.29 26.51
C GLY A 622 6.08 -29.24 25.05
N GLY A 623 7.35 -29.57 24.79
CA GLY A 623 7.84 -29.67 23.40
C GLY A 623 8.43 -28.40 22.79
N HIS A 624 8.38 -27.26 23.48
CA HIS A 624 8.82 -25.96 22.95
C HIS A 624 9.92 -25.32 23.81
N GLN A 625 10.93 -24.74 23.17
CA GLN A 625 12.05 -24.07 23.84
C GLN A 625 12.62 -22.93 22.98
N ALA A 626 12.72 -21.73 23.55
CA ALA A 626 13.58 -20.65 23.08
C ALA A 626 14.97 -20.70 23.75
N THR A 627 16.03 -20.57 22.95
CA THR A 627 17.42 -20.44 23.39
C THR A 627 18.15 -19.32 22.65
N ASP A 628 19.34 -18.93 23.10
CA ASP A 628 20.18 -17.90 22.46
C ASP A 628 19.42 -16.58 22.25
N ILE A 629 18.68 -16.19 23.29
CA ILE A 629 17.72 -15.09 23.24
C ILE A 629 18.45 -13.77 23.55
N ALA A 630 18.35 -12.80 22.65
CA ALA A 630 18.85 -11.45 22.83
C ALA A 630 17.78 -10.42 22.43
N ILE A 631 17.45 -9.51 23.33
CA ILE A 631 16.54 -8.39 23.07
C ILE A 631 17.39 -7.16 22.74
N THR A 632 17.04 -6.45 21.67
CA THR A 632 17.58 -5.12 21.35
C THR A 632 16.49 -4.08 21.52
N ILE A 633 16.67 -3.14 22.43
CA ILE A 633 15.80 -1.97 22.59
C ILE A 633 16.54 -0.76 22.05
N SER A 634 15.98 -0.13 21.04
CA SER A 634 16.49 1.10 20.45
C SER A 634 15.79 2.29 21.12
N LYS A 635 16.57 3.23 21.67
CA LYS A 635 16.08 4.47 22.27
C LYS A 635 16.38 5.65 21.35
N SER A 636 15.39 6.49 21.08
CA SER A 636 15.63 7.78 20.40
C SER A 636 16.46 8.70 21.31
N VAL A 637 17.67 9.02 20.88
CA VAL A 637 18.52 10.03 21.54
C VAL A 637 18.40 11.33 20.75
N GLU A 638 17.75 12.33 21.35
CA GLU A 638 17.81 13.70 20.85
C GLU A 638 19.27 14.17 20.93
N LEU A 639 19.90 14.29 19.76
CA LEU A 639 21.18 14.94 19.63
C LEU A 639 21.01 16.46 19.56
N PRO A 640 22.03 17.25 19.94
CA PRO A 640 22.09 18.66 19.60
C PRO A 640 21.88 18.84 18.10
N ASP A 641 21.10 19.84 17.70
CA ASP A 641 20.75 20.13 16.30
C ASP A 641 22.01 20.48 15.49
N TRP A 642 22.66 19.44 14.97
CA TRP A 642 23.98 19.52 14.36
C TRP A 642 23.92 19.61 12.84
N LEU A 643 22.78 19.35 12.23
CA LEU A 643 22.56 19.37 10.79
C LEU A 643 21.59 20.49 10.45
N SER A 644 21.83 21.18 9.33
CA SER A 644 20.87 22.13 8.76
C SER A 644 21.09 22.28 7.26
N ALA A 645 20.06 22.71 6.53
CA ALA A 645 20.11 22.98 5.10
C ALA A 645 19.39 24.29 4.74
N GLU A 646 19.94 25.07 3.80
CA GLU A 646 19.36 26.33 3.33
C GLU A 646 19.54 26.49 1.79
N PRO A 647 18.53 27.00 1.05
CA PRO A 647 17.19 27.37 1.52
C PRO A 647 16.31 26.14 1.82
N VAL A 648 15.52 26.20 2.90
CA VAL A 648 14.61 25.12 3.33
C VAL A 648 13.41 24.90 2.39
N SER A 649 13.17 25.77 1.42
CA SER A 649 12.16 25.59 0.37
C SER A 649 12.45 26.50 -0.82
N GLY A 650 11.87 26.18 -1.97
CA GLY A 650 12.01 26.99 -3.16
C GLY A 650 11.17 26.53 -4.33
N THR A 651 11.20 27.34 -5.39
CA THR A 651 10.62 27.02 -6.69
C THR A 651 11.71 27.12 -7.75
N ILE A 652 11.87 26.07 -8.56
CA ILE A 652 12.88 25.97 -9.62
C ILE A 652 12.15 25.85 -10.95
N SER A 653 12.29 26.84 -11.82
CA SER A 653 11.67 26.77 -13.15
C SER A 653 12.32 25.71 -14.04
N SER A 654 11.54 25.17 -14.98
CA SER A 654 11.99 24.15 -15.94
C SER A 654 13.40 24.42 -16.48
N ASN A 655 14.24 23.39 -16.47
CA ASN A 655 15.63 23.40 -16.91
C ASN A 655 16.55 24.38 -16.14
N ASN A 656 16.21 24.71 -14.89
CA ASN A 656 17.10 25.43 -13.97
C ASN A 656 17.45 24.56 -12.76
N ASP A 657 18.33 25.08 -11.92
CA ASP A 657 18.79 24.46 -10.69
C ASP A 657 18.82 25.47 -9.53
N ASN A 658 18.94 24.93 -8.32
CA ASN A 658 19.21 25.69 -7.11
C ASN A 658 20.23 24.95 -6.25
N VAL A 659 21.14 25.71 -5.63
CA VAL A 659 22.16 25.17 -4.72
C VAL A 659 21.62 25.20 -3.30
N ILE A 660 21.76 24.09 -2.60
CA ILE A 660 21.44 23.92 -1.18
C ILE A 660 22.73 23.85 -0.39
N GLU A 661 22.91 24.78 0.55
CA GLU A 661 24.01 24.78 1.50
C GLU A 661 23.62 23.90 2.70
N VAL A 662 24.46 22.93 3.06
CA VAL A 662 24.29 22.03 4.20
C VAL A 662 25.35 22.34 5.25
N SER A 663 24.95 22.54 6.49
CA SER A 663 25.85 22.85 7.61
C SER A 663 25.83 21.76 8.67
N CYS A 664 27.01 21.26 9.02
CA CYS A 664 27.23 20.26 10.07
C CYS A 664 28.03 20.90 11.23
N ASP A 665 27.38 21.24 12.35
CA ASP A 665 27.98 21.92 13.51
C ASP A 665 28.41 20.95 14.62
N ALA A 666 29.71 20.87 14.89
CA ALA A 666 30.26 20.06 15.99
C ALA A 666 30.14 20.72 17.38
N THR A 667 29.43 21.83 17.51
CA THR A 667 29.26 22.53 18.79
C THR A 667 28.38 21.72 19.74
N GLY A 668 28.94 21.36 20.90
CA GLY A 668 28.21 20.55 21.90
C GLY A 668 28.24 19.04 21.62
N LEU A 669 28.75 18.61 20.47
CA LEU A 669 28.95 17.20 20.14
C LEU A 669 30.24 16.64 20.78
N GLY A 670 30.21 15.38 21.19
CA GLY A 670 31.40 14.60 21.53
C GLY A 670 32.19 14.16 20.28
N ILE A 671 33.39 13.61 20.47
CA ILE A 671 34.14 12.97 19.37
C ILE A 671 33.40 11.68 18.99
N GLY A 672 33.09 11.49 17.71
CA GLY A 672 32.31 10.36 17.23
C GLY A 672 31.84 10.54 15.79
N LEU A 673 31.17 9.50 15.28
CA LEU A 673 30.38 9.57 14.05
C LEU A 673 28.94 9.90 14.44
N TYR A 674 28.33 10.82 13.70
CA TYR A 674 26.94 11.21 13.81
C TYR A 674 26.27 10.98 12.46
N GLU A 675 25.04 10.46 12.49
CA GLU A 675 24.28 10.12 11.30
C GLU A 675 22.95 10.85 11.32
N GLY A 676 22.56 11.37 10.17
CA GLY A 676 21.30 12.08 9.97
C GLY A 676 20.81 11.93 8.54
N ILE A 677 19.60 12.38 8.25
CA ILE A 677 18.97 12.30 6.93
C ILE A 677 18.43 13.69 6.58
N ILE A 678 18.67 14.15 5.36
CA ILE A 678 17.98 15.28 4.75
C ILE A 678 16.89 14.74 3.85
N THR A 679 15.64 15.19 4.03
CA THR A 679 14.51 14.82 3.18
C THR A 679 14.11 16.01 2.32
N VAL A 680 14.13 15.83 1.00
CA VAL A 680 13.63 16.78 0.02
C VAL A 680 12.26 16.32 -0.45
N VAL A 681 11.22 17.09 -0.16
CA VAL A 681 9.84 16.86 -0.62
C VAL A 681 9.56 17.77 -1.81
N SER A 682 8.96 17.26 -2.89
CA SER A 682 8.69 18.04 -4.09
C SER A 682 7.37 17.69 -4.78
N ASN A 683 6.95 18.50 -5.77
CA ASN A 683 5.80 18.22 -6.64
C ASN A 683 6.16 17.40 -7.90
N ASP A 684 7.30 16.70 -7.90
CA ASP A 684 7.58 15.65 -8.87
C ASP A 684 6.73 14.41 -8.50
N PRO A 685 5.81 13.95 -9.38
CA PRO A 685 4.95 12.80 -9.08
C PRO A 685 5.72 11.47 -9.01
N ASP A 686 6.86 11.36 -9.72
CA ASP A 686 7.66 10.13 -9.74
C ASP A 686 8.62 10.06 -8.56
N ASN A 687 9.08 11.22 -8.07
CA ASN A 687 10.03 11.34 -6.95
C ASN A 687 9.58 12.39 -5.94
N PRO A 688 8.43 12.21 -5.29
CA PRO A 688 7.87 13.22 -4.38
C PRO A 688 8.73 13.40 -3.12
N ASN A 689 9.50 12.38 -2.73
CA ASN A 689 10.40 12.40 -1.58
C ASN A 689 11.77 11.82 -1.96
N ILE A 690 12.84 12.57 -1.69
CA ILE A 690 14.24 12.11 -1.83
C ILE A 690 14.94 12.23 -0.48
N GLU A 691 15.47 11.13 0.01
CA GLU A 691 16.26 11.07 1.24
C GLU A 691 17.76 11.04 0.95
N ILE A 692 18.53 11.90 1.62
CA ILE A 692 19.97 12.03 1.49
C ILE A 692 20.61 11.74 2.86
N PRO A 693 21.22 10.56 3.06
CA PRO A 693 21.98 10.25 4.27
C PRO A 693 23.17 11.19 4.48
N VAL A 694 23.43 11.55 5.72
CA VAL A 694 24.52 12.44 6.15
C VAL A 694 25.35 11.75 7.23
N HIS A 695 26.64 11.50 6.94
CA HIS A 695 27.62 10.95 7.87
C HIS A 695 28.61 12.05 8.29
N PHE A 696 28.55 12.46 9.57
CA PHE A 696 29.35 13.54 10.13
C PHE A 696 30.33 13.05 11.20
N THR A 697 31.63 13.13 10.92
CA THR A 697 32.67 12.73 11.89
C THR A 697 33.22 13.93 12.66
N VAL A 698 33.06 13.92 13.99
CA VAL A 698 33.68 14.89 14.92
C VAL A 698 34.97 14.31 15.48
N SER A 699 36.07 15.04 15.34
CA SER A 699 37.40 14.58 15.77
C SER A 699 38.11 15.56 16.71
N ALA A 700 39.08 15.04 17.50
CA ALA A 700 39.99 15.89 18.26
C ALA A 700 40.92 16.65 17.32
N ALA A 701 41.12 17.95 17.55
CA ALA A 701 42.15 18.71 16.86
C ALA A 701 43.56 18.17 17.20
N THR A 702 44.16 17.36 16.32
CA THR A 702 45.51 16.79 16.51
C THR A 702 46.61 17.53 15.73
N GLY A 703 46.39 18.79 15.36
CA GLY A 703 47.44 19.65 14.83
C GLY A 703 48.34 20.20 15.95
N LEU A 704 49.51 19.62 16.17
CA LEU A 704 50.57 20.27 16.97
C LEU A 704 51.02 21.56 16.25
N GLU A 705 50.53 22.72 16.65
CA GLU A 705 51.19 24.00 16.32
C GLU A 705 52.60 23.97 16.93
N THR A 706 53.62 23.76 16.10
CA THR A 706 55.01 23.86 16.59
C THR A 706 55.48 25.29 16.43
N ILE A 707 55.35 26.10 17.49
CA ILE A 707 55.83 27.49 17.51
C ILE A 707 57.35 27.48 17.66
N HIS A 708 58.07 27.99 16.66
CA HIS A 708 59.52 28.15 16.74
C HIS A 708 59.95 29.62 16.62
N SER A 709 61.06 29.95 17.27
CA SER A 709 61.52 31.31 17.55
C SER A 709 61.89 32.07 16.27
N LYS A 710 60.91 32.78 15.68
CA LYS A 710 61.01 33.94 14.75
C LYS A 710 59.69 34.31 14.07
N GLY A 711 58.55 33.74 14.49
CA GLY A 711 57.23 34.09 13.94
C GLY A 711 56.86 33.33 12.66
N ILE A 712 57.62 32.28 12.29
CA ILE A 712 57.22 31.31 11.26
C ILE A 712 56.41 30.22 11.95
N LYS A 713 55.21 29.92 11.45
CA LYS A 713 54.40 28.78 11.92
C LYS A 713 54.18 27.80 10.78
N VAL A 714 54.16 26.52 11.10
CA VAL A 714 53.73 25.46 10.20
C VAL A 714 52.81 24.53 10.96
N SER A 715 51.70 24.15 10.33
CA SER A 715 50.77 23.13 10.80
C SER A 715 50.35 22.25 9.63
N ASN A 716 49.97 21.01 9.92
CA ASN A 716 49.51 20.07 8.91
C ASN A 716 48.24 19.35 9.39
N TYR A 717 47.19 19.35 8.56
CA TYR A 717 45.87 18.81 8.90
C TYR A 717 45.12 18.29 7.66
N PRO A 718 44.36 17.17 7.75
CA PRO A 718 44.26 16.27 8.88
C PRO A 718 45.55 15.45 9.11
N ASN A 719 45.83 15.10 10.36
CA ASN A 719 46.94 14.21 10.73
C ASN A 719 46.50 13.35 11.93
N PRO A 720 46.13 12.07 11.75
CA PRO A 720 46.37 11.23 10.57
C PRO A 720 45.60 11.66 9.30
N VAL A 721 46.17 11.38 8.12
CA VAL A 721 45.57 11.68 6.80
C VAL A 721 45.17 10.40 6.09
N HIS A 722 43.97 10.37 5.49
CA HIS A 722 43.54 9.30 4.59
C HIS A 722 43.94 9.57 3.13
N ASN A 723 43.49 10.70 2.58
CA ASN A 723 43.65 11.01 1.16
C ASN A 723 44.47 12.29 0.95
N VAL A 724 43.97 13.41 1.50
CA VAL A 724 44.51 14.76 1.32
C VAL A 724 44.87 15.40 2.67
N MET A 725 46.03 16.05 2.75
CA MET A 725 46.48 16.86 3.88
C MET A 725 46.82 18.28 3.40
N ASN A 726 46.51 19.30 4.20
CA ASN A 726 46.93 20.67 3.96
C ASN A 726 48.04 21.07 4.94
N PHE A 727 49.08 21.72 4.42
CA PHE A 727 50.11 22.40 5.21
C PHE A 727 49.82 23.88 5.23
N ASN A 728 49.55 24.42 6.41
CA ASN A 728 49.39 25.86 6.58
C ASN A 728 50.69 26.48 7.12
N ILE A 729 51.27 27.42 6.38
CA ILE A 729 52.55 28.07 6.65
C ILE A 729 52.32 29.57 6.81
N ILE A 730 52.70 30.13 7.96
CA ILE A 730 52.64 31.57 8.22
C ILE A 730 54.05 32.13 8.21
N LEU A 731 54.30 33.11 7.33
CA LEU A 731 55.60 33.78 7.18
C LEU A 731 55.52 35.24 7.65
N PRO A 732 56.42 35.68 8.55
CA PRO A 732 56.43 37.06 9.04
C PRO A 732 57.00 38.05 8.02
N LYS A 733 57.68 37.57 6.97
CA LYS A 733 58.26 38.33 5.86
C LYS A 733 58.50 37.38 4.68
N GLN A 734 58.74 37.93 3.50
CA GLN A 734 59.06 37.14 2.31
C GLN A 734 60.33 36.29 2.51
N GLU A 735 60.25 34.99 2.25
CA GLU A 735 61.35 34.02 2.41
C GLU A 735 61.32 32.97 1.29
N PHE A 736 62.47 32.36 1.00
CA PHE A 736 62.54 31.19 0.12
C PHE A 736 62.17 29.94 0.93
N VAL A 737 61.14 29.22 0.49
CA VAL A 737 60.52 28.12 1.21
C VAL A 737 60.60 26.81 0.42
N VAL A 738 61.07 25.77 1.09
CA VAL A 738 61.10 24.39 0.59
C VAL A 738 60.37 23.48 1.57
N LEU A 739 59.35 22.77 1.13
CA LEU A 739 58.67 21.73 1.92
C LEU A 739 58.86 20.37 1.26
N GLU A 740 59.38 19.42 2.02
CA GLU A 740 59.73 18.09 1.53
C GLU A 740 59.19 17.01 2.45
N ILE A 741 58.78 15.87 1.91
CA ILE A 741 58.29 14.70 2.64
C ILE A 741 59.33 13.58 2.59
N TYR A 742 59.52 12.87 3.70
CA TYR A 742 60.49 11.82 3.92
C TYR A 742 59.84 10.59 4.55
N ASN A 743 60.32 9.40 4.23
CA ASN A 743 59.91 8.16 4.89
C ASN A 743 60.72 7.91 6.19
N GLY A 744 60.36 6.87 6.94
CA GLY A 744 61.03 6.49 8.20
C GLY A 744 62.53 6.14 8.08
N ASN A 745 63.04 5.88 6.87
CA ASN A 745 64.47 5.65 6.61
C ASN A 745 65.21 6.95 6.20
N GLY A 746 64.54 8.10 6.20
CA GLY A 746 65.10 9.38 5.78
C GLY A 746 65.24 9.55 4.26
N GLN A 747 64.60 8.69 3.45
CA GLN A 747 64.56 8.87 2.00
C GLN A 747 63.49 9.90 1.65
N LYS A 748 63.82 10.83 0.75
CA LYS A 748 62.87 11.86 0.29
C LYS A 748 61.85 11.26 -0.67
N MET A 749 60.58 11.44 -0.35
CA MET A 749 59.42 10.93 -1.08
C MET A 749 58.79 11.98 -2.00
N ALA A 750 58.77 13.25 -1.59
CA ALA A 750 58.19 14.35 -2.38
C ALA A 750 58.79 15.71 -2.00
N THR A 751 58.71 16.67 -2.93
CA THR A 751 58.90 18.10 -2.66
C THR A 751 57.60 18.80 -3.04
N LEU A 752 56.92 19.39 -2.06
CA LEU A 752 55.59 19.99 -2.21
C LEU A 752 55.64 21.45 -2.63
N ILE A 753 56.65 22.18 -2.15
CA ILE A 753 56.93 23.55 -2.59
C ILE A 753 58.43 23.80 -2.57
N ASN A 754 58.92 24.65 -3.48
CA ASN A 754 60.34 25.03 -3.60
C ASN A 754 60.46 26.39 -4.32
N GLU A 755 59.98 27.45 -3.69
CA GLU A 755 59.91 28.79 -4.29
C GLU A 755 59.93 29.92 -3.24
N THR A 756 59.87 31.18 -3.68
CA THR A 756 59.80 32.33 -2.76
C THR A 756 58.36 32.69 -2.44
N LEU A 757 57.99 32.62 -1.15
CA LEU A 757 56.67 32.99 -0.67
C LEU A 757 56.68 34.38 -0.01
N THR A 758 55.61 35.15 -0.21
CA THR A 758 55.42 36.49 0.41
C THR A 758 55.11 36.40 1.91
N ALA A 759 55.14 37.52 2.62
CA ALA A 759 54.67 37.58 4.00
C ALA A 759 53.16 37.28 4.06
N GLY A 760 52.70 36.49 5.04
CA GLY A 760 51.30 36.08 5.17
C GLY A 760 51.13 34.58 5.35
N GLU A 761 49.88 34.14 5.22
CA GLU A 761 49.45 32.75 5.37
C GLU A 761 49.39 32.05 4.01
N HIS A 762 49.87 30.81 3.95
CA HIS A 762 49.97 30.02 2.73
C HIS A 762 49.51 28.59 3.01
N SER A 763 48.55 28.09 2.23
CA SER A 763 48.07 26.71 2.32
C SER A 763 48.59 25.87 1.16
N ILE A 764 49.31 24.80 1.47
CA ILE A 764 49.88 23.87 0.49
C ILE A 764 49.19 22.51 0.64
N LYS A 765 48.44 22.11 -0.39
CA LYS A 765 47.74 20.83 -0.44
C LYS A 765 48.70 19.70 -0.82
N TRP A 766 48.63 18.58 -0.11
CA TRP A 766 49.33 17.34 -0.44
C TRP A 766 48.31 16.20 -0.57
N ASN A 767 48.19 15.65 -1.77
CA ASN A 767 47.43 14.44 -2.01
C ASN A 767 48.38 13.23 -1.96
N SER A 768 48.11 12.29 -1.05
CA SER A 768 48.93 11.10 -0.90
C SER A 768 48.80 10.13 -2.09
N PHE A 769 47.71 10.19 -2.88
CA PHE A 769 47.49 9.33 -4.05
C PHE A 769 48.35 9.72 -5.26
N ASP A 770 48.87 10.95 -5.30
CA ASP A 770 49.79 11.40 -6.35
C ASP A 770 51.11 10.61 -6.35
N ASN A 771 51.40 9.87 -5.28
CA ASN A 771 52.53 8.95 -5.19
C ASN A 771 52.05 7.53 -4.80
N PRO A 772 51.94 6.59 -5.76
CA PRO A 772 51.41 5.26 -5.50
C PRO A 772 52.29 4.41 -4.56
N ASP A 773 53.58 4.74 -4.43
CA ASP A 773 54.56 4.00 -3.61
C ASP A 773 54.44 4.29 -2.10
N LEU A 774 53.63 5.27 -1.69
CA LEU A 774 53.32 5.50 -0.28
C LEU A 774 52.45 4.36 0.27
N LYS A 775 52.62 4.01 1.54
CA LYS A 775 51.84 2.97 2.25
C LYS A 775 51.41 3.52 3.61
N SER A 776 50.40 2.94 4.23
CA SER A 776 49.97 3.31 5.58
C SER A 776 51.18 3.24 6.53
N GLY A 777 51.46 4.31 7.25
CA GLY A 777 52.70 4.42 8.01
C GLY A 777 53.08 5.84 8.43
N VAL A 778 54.22 5.94 9.12
CA VAL A 778 54.76 7.21 9.62
C VAL A 778 55.71 7.83 8.60
N TYR A 779 55.44 9.08 8.26
CA TYR A 779 56.27 9.93 7.43
C TYR A 779 56.69 11.18 8.19
N PHE A 780 57.64 11.92 7.64
CA PHE A 780 58.13 13.17 8.20
C PHE A 780 58.15 14.24 7.12
N TYR A 781 57.75 15.46 7.45
CA TYR A 781 58.02 16.60 6.58
C TYR A 781 59.19 17.41 7.12
N LYS A 782 59.87 18.10 6.21
CA LYS A 782 60.86 19.12 6.51
C LYS A 782 60.53 20.39 5.73
N LEU A 783 60.31 21.47 6.47
CA LEU A 783 60.13 22.82 5.94
C LEU A 783 61.41 23.64 6.16
N THR A 784 62.02 24.15 5.11
CA THR A 784 63.12 25.12 5.18
C THR A 784 62.62 26.47 4.72
N ALA A 785 62.76 27.50 5.55
CA ALA A 785 62.41 28.88 5.22
C ALA A 785 63.61 29.80 5.52
N GLY A 786 64.27 30.29 4.46
CA GLY A 786 65.49 31.10 4.59
C GLY A 786 66.64 30.32 5.24
N LYS A 787 66.99 30.65 6.49
CA LYS A 787 68.02 29.97 7.30
C LYS A 787 67.46 29.02 8.35
N ASP A 788 66.14 29.02 8.54
CA ASP A 788 65.47 28.24 9.58
C ASP A 788 64.88 26.95 8.95
N SER A 789 64.91 25.85 9.70
CA SER A 789 64.44 24.53 9.25
C SER A 789 63.58 23.91 10.34
N PHE A 790 62.46 23.29 9.95
CA PHE A 790 61.45 22.71 10.82
C PHE A 790 61.08 21.32 10.33
N ASP A 791 60.91 20.38 11.24
CA ASP A 791 60.54 19.00 10.92
C ASP A 791 59.26 18.63 11.68
N GLY A 792 58.39 17.82 11.08
CA GLY A 792 57.17 17.34 11.74
C GLY A 792 56.72 15.99 11.23
N LYS A 793 55.79 15.36 11.97
CA LYS A 793 55.36 13.97 11.72
C LYS A 793 54.05 13.94 10.95
N ILE A 794 53.91 12.98 10.05
CA ILE A 794 52.68 12.66 9.33
C ILE A 794 52.34 11.19 9.58
N ILE A 795 51.08 10.90 9.87
CA ILE A 795 50.54 9.55 9.96
C ILE A 795 49.63 9.38 8.75
N LEU A 796 50.01 8.53 7.79
CA LEU A 796 49.21 8.21 6.62
C LEU A 796 48.42 6.92 6.89
N MET A 797 47.11 6.95 6.67
CA MET A 797 46.20 5.80 6.78
C MET A 797 45.61 5.52 5.39
N ARG A 798 46.16 4.53 4.69
CA ARG A 798 45.55 3.98 3.48
C ARG A 798 44.82 2.69 3.78
#